data_AF-A0A918WBJ0-F1
#
_entry.id   AF-A0A918WBJ0-F1
#
_cell.length_a   1.000
_cell.length_b   1.000
_cell.length_c   1.000
_cell.angle_alpha   90.00
_cell.angle_beta   90.00
_cell.angle_gamma   90.00
#
_symmetry.space_group_name_H-M   'P 1'
#
loop_
_entity.id
_entity.type
_entity.pdbx_description
1 polymer ?
#
loop_
_entity_poly.entity_id
_entity_poly.type
_entity_poly.pdbx_seq_one_letter_code
_entity_poly.pdbx_strand_id
1 'polypeptide(L)'
;MSDATDGPLHIIETYFECCGFDHTFLQGGTSVYLWNLSRAFARKGHRVSIVTPAHGRLDDLRRRHAVEDLPYEDAYTLPLVLDPEVWRDFPAEVPVELRTTAHRIRLEGVDLYFLSNAYLDRLPDTFYPPYAAKGTDLTFFKPLVFQVDSVRFLRGWFGGEKAVVHAHEPYYHYLLPPALAADPLKSVVTTVQSNMPITKKVYGPEVRRLLALLGAPRPAPEAPAPPAGVREAQRQYQTRTHLHYEYPEDHLTVYGLVADHADRIDFLCTGQRDFANGFGGTPFEELFAALPVADTVRRNAHKQFVGGCALSDSWLAGDPDAVDRAEVLSGLGLDPALPTFFHNARYAVHHKGQVELFRAVDRVLSEGLAANFVLRCISGTGIDDPYVHEVVARHPGRVHLEWERVGEERVFALASAADFCVFPSKFEMDTFLIAQGEAMACGAVPIATAQWGTAHFRHAEEGERRTGFAVNRSFAEDDALLADALADRLRQAVRLYREEPGEYRELSARAREVARSFTWDRCAELHLEVFRELWRGTGPEPPVAAALRHGWFGLLPDAVWKERPEEVLAAAVAVGDLDAVDRLGPLTDPLALRLFDAAWERADFAVCAEVAARRPGAVPAERTAALRGRLAPGGAGLVYRLGHAERVELVEPGPREEGGRGEARVTEWTRTGPGAFTGAAPEGSGARLLLTLSDGRTAWDGVRHG
;
A
#
# COMPACT_ATOMS: atom_id res chain seq x y z
N MET A 1 -5.83 40.56 -0.07
CA MET A 1 -4.51 40.26 0.50
C MET A 1 -3.59 39.98 -0.67
N SER A 2 -2.52 40.75 -0.84
CA SER A 2 -1.63 40.62 -1.99
C SER A 2 -0.91 39.27 -1.94
N ASP A 3 -0.99 38.50 -3.02
CA ASP A 3 -0.10 37.37 -3.31
C ASP A 3 1.34 37.89 -3.32
N ALA A 4 2.01 37.81 -2.17
CA ALA A 4 3.45 37.72 -2.18
C ALA A 4 3.75 36.35 -2.78
N THR A 5 4.15 36.33 -4.05
CA THR A 5 4.72 35.12 -4.67
C THR A 5 5.89 34.70 -3.79
N ASP A 6 5.74 33.64 -3.01
CA ASP A 6 6.84 33.09 -2.24
C ASP A 6 8.00 32.83 -3.19
N GLY A 7 9.21 33.20 -2.76
CA GLY A 7 10.42 32.90 -3.52
C GLY A 7 10.59 31.40 -3.78
N PRO A 8 11.51 31.01 -4.67
CA PRO A 8 11.74 29.62 -5.00
C PRO A 8 12.16 28.82 -3.75
N LEU A 9 11.37 27.79 -3.42
CA LEU A 9 11.72 26.77 -2.44
C LEU A 9 12.98 26.01 -2.85
N HIS A 10 13.75 25.55 -1.86
CA HIS A 10 14.74 24.49 -2.04
C HIS A 10 14.15 23.17 -1.53
N ILE A 11 13.95 22.23 -2.44
CA ILE A 11 13.40 20.91 -2.19
C ILE A 11 14.55 19.91 -2.33
N ILE A 12 14.80 19.14 -1.27
CA ILE A 12 15.83 18.10 -1.24
C ILE A 12 15.14 16.75 -1.13
N GLU A 13 15.08 16.04 -2.24
CA GLU A 13 14.59 14.69 -2.32
C GLU A 13 15.64 13.69 -1.82
N THR A 14 15.25 12.78 -0.94
CA THR A 14 16.14 11.73 -0.43
C THR A 14 15.52 10.36 -0.66
N TYR A 15 16.20 9.52 -1.43
CA TYR A 15 15.78 8.13 -1.63
C TYR A 15 16.98 7.22 -1.87
N PHE A 16 16.85 5.97 -1.41
CA PHE A 16 17.91 4.98 -1.52
C PHE A 16 18.17 4.58 -2.98
N GLU A 17 17.21 4.73 -3.89
CA GLU A 17 17.33 4.40 -5.31
C GLU A 17 16.79 5.54 -6.20
N CYS A 18 17.55 6.64 -6.36
CA CYS A 18 17.15 7.76 -7.23
C CYS A 18 17.76 7.66 -8.64
N CYS A 19 17.47 6.57 -9.37
CA CYS A 19 18.05 6.32 -10.69
C CYS A 19 17.04 6.37 -11.85
N GLY A 20 15.79 6.79 -11.60
CA GLY A 20 14.72 6.83 -12.61
C GLY A 20 14.94 7.79 -13.79
N PHE A 21 16.00 8.59 -13.76
CA PHE A 21 16.45 9.41 -14.88
C PHE A 21 17.15 8.60 -15.98
N ASP A 22 17.53 7.35 -15.70
CA ASP A 22 18.27 6.50 -16.63
C ASP A 22 17.80 5.04 -16.52
N HIS A 23 17.16 4.55 -17.59
CA HIS A 23 16.50 3.25 -17.66
C HIS A 23 17.42 2.05 -17.38
N THR A 24 18.74 2.20 -17.57
CA THR A 24 19.71 1.13 -17.31
C THR A 24 19.96 0.88 -15.82
N PHE A 25 19.48 1.78 -14.96
CA PHE A 25 19.62 1.73 -13.50
C PHE A 25 18.28 1.55 -12.78
N LEU A 26 17.19 1.38 -13.52
CA LEU A 26 15.86 1.29 -12.94
C LEU A 26 15.63 -0.07 -12.27
N GLN A 27 15.37 -0.11 -10.96
CA GLN A 27 14.97 -1.34 -10.25
C GLN A 27 13.49 -1.35 -9.89
N GLY A 28 12.85 -0.19 -9.74
CA GLY A 28 11.42 -0.11 -9.42
C GLY A 28 10.71 1.19 -9.83
N GLY A 29 9.37 1.16 -9.82
CA GLY A 29 8.52 2.29 -10.18
C GLY A 29 8.66 3.51 -9.28
N THR A 30 9.12 3.33 -8.03
CA THR A 30 9.40 4.43 -7.10
C THR A 30 10.49 5.38 -7.60
N SER A 31 11.48 4.85 -8.31
CA SER A 31 12.55 5.67 -8.88
C SER A 31 12.03 6.56 -10.01
N VAL A 32 11.09 6.05 -10.82
CA VAL A 32 10.38 6.82 -11.86
C VAL A 32 9.50 7.91 -11.25
N TYR A 33 8.79 7.59 -10.16
CA TYR A 33 7.99 8.56 -9.40
C TYR A 33 8.83 9.77 -9.00
N LEU A 34 9.98 9.49 -8.37
CA LEU A 34 10.83 10.53 -7.80
C LEU A 34 11.40 11.47 -8.86
N TRP A 35 11.94 10.88 -9.93
CA TRP A 35 12.53 11.66 -11.01
C TRP A 35 11.51 12.60 -11.66
N ASN A 36 10.31 12.09 -11.99
CA ASN A 36 9.30 12.92 -12.66
C ASN A 36 8.72 14.00 -11.74
N LEU A 37 8.49 13.69 -10.46
CA LEU A 37 8.07 14.70 -9.49
C LEU A 37 9.13 15.81 -9.33
N SER A 38 10.41 15.42 -9.25
CA SER A 38 11.55 16.34 -9.13
C SER A 38 11.65 17.29 -10.33
N ARG A 39 11.49 16.76 -11.54
CA ARG A 39 11.43 17.56 -12.77
C ARG A 39 10.26 18.52 -12.75
N ALA A 40 9.08 18.09 -12.30
CA ALA A 40 7.91 18.94 -12.22
C ALA A 40 8.11 20.12 -11.25
N PHE A 41 8.76 19.90 -10.10
CA PHE A 41 9.18 20.99 -9.21
C PHE A 41 10.16 21.96 -9.88
N ALA A 42 11.18 21.43 -10.58
CA ALA A 42 12.17 22.26 -11.28
C ALA A 42 11.53 23.10 -12.41
N ARG A 43 10.62 22.51 -13.21
CA ARG A 43 9.85 23.23 -14.25
C ARG A 43 9.00 24.37 -13.67
N LYS A 44 8.53 24.23 -12.42
CA LYS A 44 7.80 25.27 -11.69
C LYS A 44 8.71 26.32 -11.02
N GLY A 45 10.02 26.28 -11.29
CA GLY A 45 10.98 27.30 -10.87
C GLY A 45 11.58 27.07 -9.48
N HIS A 46 11.43 25.88 -8.90
CA HIS A 46 12.02 25.55 -7.61
C HIS A 46 13.44 24.99 -7.76
N ARG A 47 14.29 25.19 -6.74
CA ARG A 47 15.60 24.54 -6.68
C ARG A 47 15.39 23.12 -6.18
N VAL A 48 15.79 22.13 -6.97
CA VAL A 48 15.61 20.72 -6.63
C VAL A 48 16.97 20.04 -6.52
N SER A 49 17.17 19.35 -5.42
CA SER A 49 18.34 18.51 -5.20
C SER A 49 17.87 17.10 -4.88
N ILE A 50 18.55 16.08 -5.41
CA ILE A 50 18.29 14.68 -5.08
C ILE A 50 19.53 14.13 -4.38
N VAL A 51 19.39 13.42 -3.27
CA VAL A 51 20.48 12.73 -2.56
C VAL A 51 20.24 11.23 -2.64
N THR A 52 21.24 10.49 -3.13
CA THR A 52 21.16 9.03 -3.31
C THR A 52 22.55 8.39 -3.25
N PRO A 53 22.71 7.09 -2.99
CA PRO A 53 24.00 6.43 -3.11
C PRO A 53 24.44 6.27 -4.57
N ALA A 54 25.76 6.26 -4.81
CA ALA A 54 26.33 5.95 -6.13
C ALA A 54 26.19 4.47 -6.53
N HIS A 55 25.94 3.59 -5.57
CA HIS A 55 25.76 2.15 -5.78
C HIS A 55 26.91 1.46 -6.52
N GLY A 56 28.13 1.99 -6.46
CA GLY A 56 29.27 1.42 -7.18
C GLY A 56 29.17 1.61 -8.69
N ARG A 57 28.29 2.51 -9.13
CA ARG A 57 28.03 2.81 -10.54
C ARG A 57 28.62 4.13 -10.99
N LEU A 58 29.52 4.74 -10.22
CA LEU A 58 30.09 6.05 -10.54
C LEU A 58 30.81 6.05 -11.89
N ASP A 59 31.56 5.00 -12.22
CA ASP A 59 32.24 4.88 -13.52
C ASP A 59 31.23 4.75 -14.67
N ASP A 60 30.13 4.03 -14.44
CA ASP A 60 29.05 3.91 -15.42
C ASP A 60 28.34 5.24 -15.66
N LEU A 61 28.13 6.01 -14.58
CA LEU A 61 27.58 7.37 -14.63
C LEU A 61 28.53 8.31 -15.38
N ARG A 62 29.83 8.29 -15.09
CA ARG A 62 30.85 9.11 -15.76
C ARG A 62 30.94 8.85 -17.26
N ARG A 63 30.68 7.62 -17.70
CA ARG A 63 30.66 7.29 -19.14
C ARG A 63 29.46 7.88 -19.88
N ARG A 64 28.39 8.25 -19.18
CA ARG A 64 27.10 8.64 -19.79
C ARG A 64 26.67 10.06 -19.47
N HIS A 65 27.13 10.61 -18.35
CA HIS A 65 26.70 11.88 -17.79
C HIS A 65 27.92 12.72 -17.40
N ALA A 66 27.75 14.04 -17.40
CA ALA A 66 28.76 14.95 -16.88
C ALA A 66 28.75 14.93 -15.35
N VAL A 67 29.62 14.11 -14.76
CA VAL A 67 29.78 13.97 -13.31
C VAL A 67 30.82 14.98 -12.81
N GLU A 68 30.43 15.78 -11.82
CA GLU A 68 31.29 16.71 -11.09
C GLU A 68 31.67 16.12 -9.73
N ASP A 69 32.96 15.96 -9.45
CA ASP A 69 33.43 15.57 -8.12
C ASP A 69 33.38 16.80 -7.19
N LEU A 70 32.63 16.70 -6.08
CA LEU A 70 32.47 17.82 -5.16
C LEU A 70 33.61 17.82 -4.12
N PRO A 71 34.00 18.99 -3.58
CA PRO A 71 34.93 19.08 -2.46
C PRO A 71 34.25 18.70 -1.12
N TYR A 72 33.59 17.54 -1.09
CA TYR A 72 32.96 16.97 0.09
C TYR A 72 33.65 15.66 0.44
N GLU A 73 34.12 15.59 1.68
CA GLU A 73 34.66 14.38 2.27
C GLU A 73 34.29 14.34 3.74
N ASP A 74 33.74 13.21 4.18
CA ASP A 74 33.38 12.99 5.57
C ASP A 74 33.86 11.60 6.01
N ALA A 75 34.69 11.57 7.06
CA ALA A 75 35.29 10.35 7.58
C ALA A 75 34.86 10.13 9.04
N TYR A 76 34.29 8.96 9.31
CA TYR A 76 33.79 8.60 10.65
C TYR A 76 33.67 7.09 10.82
N THR A 77 33.59 6.65 12.07
CA THR A 77 33.28 5.26 12.43
C THR A 77 31.77 5.13 12.71
N LEU A 78 31.08 4.27 11.95
CA LEU A 78 29.70 3.90 12.20
C LEU A 78 29.63 2.74 13.21
N PRO A 79 28.99 2.91 14.38
CA PRO A 79 28.78 1.84 15.34
C PRO A 79 27.52 1.03 14.96
N LEU A 80 27.69 -0.08 14.24
CA LEU A 80 26.57 -0.98 13.91
C LEU A 80 26.26 -1.88 15.12
N VAL A 81 25.20 -1.58 15.84
CA VAL A 81 24.72 -2.43 16.94
C VAL A 81 23.81 -3.51 16.36
N LEU A 82 24.15 -4.77 16.59
CA LEU A 82 23.49 -5.90 15.96
C LEU A 82 22.49 -6.54 16.93
N ASP A 83 21.31 -6.88 16.41
CA ASP A 83 20.33 -7.69 17.13
C ASP A 83 20.92 -9.10 17.39
N PRO A 84 21.18 -9.49 18.65
CA PRO A 84 21.82 -10.76 18.98
C PRO A 84 20.95 -11.97 18.60
N GLU A 85 19.63 -11.82 18.44
CA GLU A 85 18.76 -12.92 18.03
C GLU A 85 18.89 -13.23 16.54
N VAL A 86 19.20 -12.19 15.74
CA VAL A 86 19.32 -12.25 14.26
C VAL A 86 20.77 -12.46 13.83
N TRP A 87 21.74 -11.80 14.47
CA TRP A 87 23.15 -11.74 14.08
C TRP A 87 24.04 -12.54 15.03
N ARG A 88 23.63 -13.79 15.31
CA ARG A 88 24.23 -14.64 16.36
C ARG A 88 25.73 -14.88 16.22
N ASP A 89 26.23 -14.87 14.99
CA ASP A 89 27.64 -15.14 14.67
C ASP A 89 28.51 -13.86 14.61
N PHE A 90 27.93 -12.71 14.96
CA PHE A 90 28.63 -11.42 14.96
C PHE A 90 28.78 -10.83 16.37
N PRO A 91 29.77 -9.95 16.61
CA PRO A 91 29.83 -9.16 17.83
C PRO A 91 28.60 -8.26 17.98
N ALA A 92 28.19 -7.97 19.21
CA ALA A 92 27.02 -7.11 19.48
C ALA A 92 27.13 -5.69 18.91
N GLU A 93 28.36 -5.16 18.74
CA GLU A 93 28.63 -3.90 18.03
C GLU A 93 29.82 -4.10 17.08
N VAL A 94 29.66 -3.70 15.83
CA VAL A 94 30.71 -3.76 14.79
C VAL A 94 31.04 -2.34 14.35
N PRO A 95 32.29 -1.87 14.50
CA PRO A 95 32.71 -0.59 13.96
C PRO A 95 32.91 -0.70 12.44
N VAL A 96 32.33 0.23 11.69
CA VAL A 96 32.53 0.35 10.24
C VAL A 96 33.16 1.70 9.95
N GLU A 97 34.44 1.68 9.54
CA GLU A 97 35.14 2.88 9.09
C GLU A 97 34.61 3.30 7.71
N LEU A 98 34.06 4.51 7.64
CA LEU A 98 33.48 5.07 6.43
C LEU A 98 34.20 6.36 6.06
N ARG A 99 34.45 6.50 4.76
CA ARG A 99 34.91 7.73 4.12
C ARG A 99 33.97 8.01 2.96
N THR A 100 33.07 8.96 3.15
CA THR A 100 32.02 9.29 2.20
C THR A 100 32.43 10.49 1.36
N THR A 101 32.32 10.34 0.05
CA THR A 101 32.53 11.40 -0.94
C THR A 101 31.21 11.69 -1.67
N ALA A 102 31.09 12.87 -2.28
CA ALA A 102 29.90 13.25 -3.02
C ALA A 102 30.23 13.70 -4.45
N HIS A 103 29.36 13.30 -5.38
CA HIS A 103 29.47 13.63 -6.79
C HIS A 103 28.15 14.22 -7.28
N ARG A 104 28.19 15.13 -8.23
CA ARG A 104 27.00 15.79 -8.76
C ARG A 104 26.81 15.54 -10.25
N ILE A 105 25.57 15.27 -10.63
CA ILE A 105 25.10 15.38 -12.01
C ILE A 105 24.05 16.49 -12.05
N ARG A 106 24.02 17.29 -13.13
CA ARG A 106 22.96 18.27 -13.38
C ARG A 106 22.16 17.89 -14.61
N LEU A 107 20.87 17.64 -14.43
CA LEU A 107 19.96 17.26 -15.51
C LEU A 107 18.64 17.99 -15.34
N GLU A 108 18.18 18.65 -16.40
CA GLU A 108 16.83 19.23 -16.48
C GLU A 108 16.45 20.16 -15.30
N GLY A 109 17.42 20.93 -14.79
CA GLY A 109 17.21 21.83 -13.65
C GLY A 109 17.24 21.15 -12.28
N VAL A 110 17.58 19.86 -12.22
CA VAL A 110 17.73 19.07 -10.99
C VAL A 110 19.21 18.77 -10.74
N ASP A 111 19.68 19.02 -9.52
CA ASP A 111 21.01 18.60 -9.06
C ASP A 111 20.94 17.22 -8.39
N LEU A 112 21.54 16.19 -8.97
CA LEU A 112 21.61 14.84 -8.40
C LEU A 112 22.95 14.65 -7.67
N TYR A 113 22.91 14.41 -6.37
CA TYR A 113 24.06 14.17 -5.50
C TYR A 113 24.17 12.67 -5.19
N PHE A 114 25.29 12.07 -5.60
CA PHE A 114 25.63 10.67 -5.40
C PHE A 114 26.65 10.54 -4.27
N LEU A 115 26.27 9.85 -3.20
CA LEU A 115 27.15 9.53 -2.07
C LEU A 115 27.88 8.20 -2.34
N SER A 116 29.20 8.21 -2.26
CA SER A 116 30.05 7.03 -2.52
C SER A 116 30.95 6.74 -1.32
N ASN A 117 30.99 5.47 -0.92
CA ASN A 117 31.93 4.89 0.02
C ASN A 117 31.95 3.35 -0.14
N ALA A 118 32.88 2.70 0.57
CA ALA A 118 33.09 1.25 0.48
C ALA A 118 31.87 0.37 0.79
N TYR A 119 30.82 0.92 1.41
CA TYR A 119 29.59 0.22 1.75
C TYR A 119 28.46 0.54 0.78
N LEU A 120 28.26 1.83 0.49
CA LEU A 120 27.27 2.33 -0.46
C LEU A 120 27.53 1.82 -1.87
N ASP A 121 28.77 1.47 -2.19
CA ASP A 121 29.18 0.96 -3.50
C ASP A 121 29.06 -0.55 -3.68
N ARG A 122 28.58 -1.27 -2.66
CA ARG A 122 28.26 -2.70 -2.79
C ARG A 122 26.98 -2.91 -3.58
N LEU A 123 26.79 -4.11 -4.14
CA LEU A 123 25.56 -4.52 -4.84
C LEU A 123 25.20 -3.61 -6.03
N PRO A 124 26.10 -3.41 -7.01
CA PRO A 124 25.88 -2.51 -8.14
C PRO A 124 24.73 -2.94 -9.07
N ASP A 125 24.34 -4.21 -9.04
CA ASP A 125 23.31 -4.75 -9.94
C ASP A 125 21.92 -4.73 -9.32
N THR A 126 21.81 -4.93 -8.00
CA THR A 126 20.53 -5.03 -7.30
C THR A 126 20.19 -3.81 -6.46
N PHE A 127 21.21 -3.03 -6.10
CA PHE A 127 21.19 -1.89 -5.16
C PHE A 127 20.81 -2.23 -3.72
N TYR A 128 19.72 -2.97 -3.54
CA TYR A 128 19.25 -3.45 -2.25
C TYR A 128 19.91 -4.77 -1.87
N PRO A 129 20.19 -4.97 -0.58
CA PRO A 129 20.58 -6.27 -0.07
C PRO A 129 19.39 -7.25 -0.16
N PRO A 130 19.61 -8.49 -0.61
CA PRO A 130 18.57 -9.51 -0.58
C PRO A 130 18.20 -9.83 0.87
N TYR A 131 16.93 -10.11 1.15
CA TYR A 131 16.49 -10.41 2.51
C TYR A 131 17.20 -11.64 3.12
N ALA A 132 17.59 -12.60 2.27
CA ALA A 132 18.36 -13.78 2.66
C ALA A 132 19.75 -13.46 3.24
N ALA A 133 20.29 -12.26 3.02
CA ALA A 133 21.55 -11.82 3.62
C ALA A 133 21.42 -11.36 5.09
N LYS A 134 20.18 -11.16 5.58
CA LYS A 134 19.94 -10.72 6.97
C LYS A 134 20.46 -11.77 7.96
N GLY A 135 21.28 -11.34 8.91
CA GLY A 135 21.89 -12.21 9.93
C GLY A 135 23.22 -12.85 9.51
N THR A 136 23.61 -12.75 8.24
CA THR A 136 24.78 -13.48 7.69
C THR A 136 25.77 -12.59 6.93
N ASP A 137 25.32 -11.50 6.31
CA ASP A 137 26.18 -10.54 5.62
C ASP A 137 25.84 -9.11 6.06
N LEU A 138 26.82 -8.43 6.65
CA LEU A 138 26.65 -7.06 7.13
C LEU A 138 26.18 -6.10 6.02
N THR A 139 26.48 -6.37 4.74
CA THR A 139 25.99 -5.57 3.60
C THR A 139 24.47 -5.31 3.64
N PHE A 140 23.70 -6.14 4.36
CA PHE A 140 22.31 -5.87 4.71
C PHE A 140 22.04 -4.48 5.32
N PHE A 141 23.01 -3.89 6.03
CA PHE A 141 22.94 -2.56 6.64
C PHE A 141 23.23 -1.42 5.66
N LYS A 142 23.46 -1.70 4.36
CA LYS A 142 23.72 -0.66 3.35
C LYS A 142 22.68 0.47 3.34
N PRO A 143 21.35 0.22 3.45
CA PRO A 143 20.37 1.29 3.56
C PRO A 143 20.50 2.12 4.84
N LEU A 144 20.95 1.51 5.94
CA LEU A 144 21.17 2.22 7.20
C LEU A 144 22.41 3.11 7.14
N VAL A 145 23.49 2.64 6.50
CA VAL A 145 24.67 3.46 6.19
C VAL A 145 24.24 4.70 5.40
N PHE A 146 23.43 4.52 4.36
CA PHE A 146 22.93 5.63 3.56
C PHE A 146 22.12 6.65 4.38
N GLN A 147 21.28 6.22 5.31
CA GLN A 147 20.52 7.14 6.17
C GLN A 147 21.45 8.02 7.00
N VAL A 148 22.49 7.43 7.61
CA VAL A 148 23.47 8.18 8.41
C VAL A 148 24.27 9.14 7.52
N ASP A 149 24.80 8.65 6.39
CA ASP A 149 25.54 9.47 5.43
C ASP A 149 24.69 10.62 4.87
N SER A 150 23.40 10.37 4.60
CA SER A 150 22.47 11.40 4.11
C SER A 150 22.28 12.50 5.14
N VAL A 151 22.03 12.17 6.41
CA VAL A 151 21.91 13.19 7.47
C VAL A 151 23.18 14.01 7.60
N ARG A 152 24.35 13.35 7.57
CA ARG A 152 25.66 14.01 7.68
C ARG A 152 25.93 14.92 6.48
N PHE A 153 25.63 14.45 5.27
CA PHE A 153 25.73 15.24 4.04
C PHE A 153 24.78 16.45 4.05
N LEU A 154 23.51 16.27 4.43
CA LEU A 154 22.53 17.36 4.52
C LEU A 154 22.98 18.46 5.48
N ARG A 155 23.54 18.09 6.64
CA ARG A 155 24.05 19.06 7.63
C ARG A 155 25.38 19.70 7.21
N GLY A 156 26.26 18.94 6.55
CA GLY A 156 27.57 19.43 6.13
C GLY A 156 27.49 20.33 4.89
N TRP A 157 26.77 19.88 3.87
CA TRP A 157 26.69 20.54 2.57
C TRP A 157 25.57 21.59 2.49
N PHE A 158 24.39 21.31 3.06
CA PHE A 158 23.23 22.21 3.06
C PHE A 158 22.93 22.80 4.45
N GLY A 159 23.89 22.77 5.37
CA GLY A 159 23.68 23.17 6.77
C GLY A 159 23.14 24.59 6.96
N GLY A 160 23.66 25.55 6.20
CA GLY A 160 23.25 26.96 6.27
C GLY A 160 22.01 27.33 5.45
N GLU A 161 21.39 26.36 4.77
CA GLU A 161 20.32 26.62 3.81
C GLU A 161 18.96 26.18 4.35
N LYS A 162 17.92 26.99 4.16
CA LYS A 162 16.55 26.55 4.44
C LYS A 162 16.11 25.59 3.34
N ALA A 163 15.56 24.43 3.70
CA ALA A 163 15.12 23.42 2.74
C ALA A 163 13.94 22.60 3.26
N VAL A 164 13.11 22.10 2.34
CA VAL A 164 12.19 20.99 2.61
C VAL A 164 12.90 19.70 2.22
N VAL A 165 13.19 18.85 3.19
CA VAL A 165 13.76 17.52 2.98
C VAL A 165 12.62 16.54 2.81
N HIS A 166 12.50 15.96 1.62
CA HIS A 166 11.44 15.05 1.26
C HIS A 166 11.99 13.62 1.14
N ALA A 167 11.61 12.77 2.09
CA ALA A 167 12.09 11.41 2.21
C ALA A 167 11.08 10.41 1.66
N HIS A 168 11.57 9.42 0.93
CA HIS A 168 10.75 8.46 0.20
C HIS A 168 10.83 7.07 0.81
N GLU A 169 9.68 6.51 1.20
CA GLU A 169 9.55 5.22 1.91
C GLU A 169 10.14 5.24 3.34
N PRO A 170 9.30 5.22 4.39
CA PRO A 170 9.72 5.24 5.79
C PRO A 170 10.82 4.25 6.15
N TYR A 171 10.76 3.02 5.64
CA TYR A 171 11.72 1.98 6.01
C TYR A 171 13.16 2.32 5.63
N TYR A 172 13.37 3.12 4.58
CA TYR A 172 14.69 3.50 4.13
C TYR A 172 15.17 4.85 4.69
N HIS A 173 14.36 5.54 5.50
CA HIS A 173 14.65 6.90 5.98
C HIS A 173 14.20 7.19 7.42
N TYR A 174 13.94 6.18 8.25
CA TYR A 174 13.42 6.38 9.61
C TYR A 174 14.38 7.12 10.56
N LEU A 175 15.66 7.27 10.23
CA LEU A 175 16.59 8.11 10.98
C LEU A 175 16.53 9.60 10.60
N LEU A 176 16.08 9.93 9.38
CA LEU A 176 16.13 11.31 8.87
C LEU A 176 15.22 12.26 9.68
N PRO A 177 13.90 11.97 9.86
CA PRO A 177 13.03 12.86 10.63
C PRO A 177 13.54 13.14 12.06
N PRO A 178 13.83 12.13 12.92
CA PRO A 178 14.32 12.41 14.27
C PRO A 178 15.69 13.12 14.29
N ALA A 179 16.56 12.85 13.30
CA ALA A 179 17.86 13.53 13.25
C ALA A 179 17.77 14.99 12.82
N LEU A 180 16.79 15.37 12.01
CA LEU A 180 16.62 16.74 11.54
C LEU A 180 15.58 17.53 12.34
N ALA A 181 14.82 16.90 13.24
CA ALA A 181 13.73 17.52 13.99
C ALA A 181 14.13 18.77 14.81
N ALA A 182 15.40 18.90 15.20
CA ALA A 182 15.91 20.06 15.94
C ALA A 182 16.53 21.16 15.05
N ASP A 183 16.64 20.94 13.73
CA ASP A 183 17.19 21.91 12.79
C ASP A 183 16.09 22.86 12.31
N PRO A 184 16.10 24.15 12.72
CA PRO A 184 15.05 25.10 12.35
C PRO A 184 15.07 25.49 10.86
N LEU A 185 16.11 25.11 10.11
CA LEU A 185 16.23 25.37 8.68
C LEU A 185 15.67 24.23 7.84
N LYS A 186 15.33 23.08 8.43
CA LYS A 186 14.89 21.90 7.70
C LYS A 186 13.49 21.52 8.14
N SER A 187 12.59 21.41 7.17
CA SER A 187 11.31 20.74 7.36
C SER A 187 11.36 19.38 6.69
N VAL A 188 10.93 18.33 7.37
CA VAL A 188 10.98 16.96 6.88
C VAL A 188 9.59 16.47 6.50
N VAL A 189 9.44 16.07 5.25
CA VAL A 189 8.25 15.38 4.73
C VAL A 189 8.63 13.93 4.43
N THR A 190 7.75 12.98 4.74
CA THR A 190 7.99 11.57 4.36
C THR A 190 6.82 11.00 3.58
N THR A 191 7.08 10.45 2.39
CA THR A 191 6.08 9.76 1.57
C THR A 191 6.04 8.27 1.86
N VAL A 192 4.85 7.74 2.18
CA VAL A 192 4.54 6.31 2.23
C VAL A 192 4.23 5.82 0.81
N GLN A 193 5.17 5.13 0.16
CA GLN A 193 5.05 4.74 -1.25
C GLN A 193 4.69 3.27 -1.44
N SER A 194 5.05 2.43 -0.47
CA SER A 194 4.66 1.03 -0.43
C SER A 194 3.89 0.72 0.84
N ASN A 195 3.08 -0.33 0.81
CA ASN A 195 2.35 -0.82 1.98
C ASN A 195 3.19 -1.84 2.73
N MET A 196 4.40 -1.43 3.13
CA MET A 196 5.14 -2.17 4.15
C MET A 196 4.25 -2.33 5.39
N PRO A 197 4.35 -3.45 6.12
CA PRO A 197 3.55 -3.64 7.32
C PRO A 197 3.72 -2.43 8.25
N ILE A 198 2.61 -1.78 8.63
CA ILE A 198 2.67 -0.56 9.45
C ILE A 198 3.33 -0.82 10.81
N THR A 199 3.30 -2.07 11.26
CA THR A 199 3.95 -2.54 12.50
C THR A 199 5.39 -2.96 12.30
N LYS A 200 5.99 -2.74 11.12
CA LYS A 200 7.39 -3.08 10.86
C LYS A 200 8.29 -2.37 11.87
N LYS A 201 9.09 -3.14 12.58
CA LYS A 201 10.04 -2.62 13.56
C LYS A 201 11.49 -2.89 13.18
N VAL A 202 12.38 -2.10 13.76
CA VAL A 202 13.84 -2.19 13.67
C VAL A 202 14.44 -2.25 15.07
N TYR A 203 15.67 -2.74 15.18
CA TYR A 203 16.31 -2.98 16.47
C TYR A 203 16.52 -1.67 17.24
N GLY A 204 15.88 -1.51 18.40
CA GLY A 204 15.85 -0.22 19.11
C GLY A 204 17.21 0.24 19.64
N PRO A 205 18.08 -0.64 20.19
CA PRO A 205 19.44 -0.26 20.57
C PRO A 205 20.27 0.32 19.42
N GLU A 206 20.15 -0.24 18.21
CA GLU A 206 20.78 0.29 17.00
C GLU A 206 20.31 1.72 16.70
N VAL A 207 19.00 1.92 16.61
CA VAL A 207 18.42 3.26 16.35
C VAL A 207 18.91 4.28 17.37
N ARG A 208 18.88 3.93 18.66
CA ARG A 208 19.33 4.82 19.73
C ARG A 208 20.81 5.17 19.62
N ARG A 209 21.66 4.19 19.28
CA ARG A 209 23.10 4.39 19.10
C ARG A 209 23.40 5.29 17.90
N LEU A 210 22.70 5.09 16.78
CA LEU A 210 22.87 5.89 15.57
C LEU A 210 22.34 7.31 15.72
N LEU A 211 21.20 7.51 16.39
CA LEU A 211 20.71 8.85 16.72
C LEU A 211 21.66 9.59 17.66
N ALA A 212 22.28 8.90 18.63
CA ALA A 212 23.32 9.49 19.46
C ALA A 212 24.56 9.91 18.65
N LEU A 213 25.01 9.08 17.68
CA LEU A 213 26.08 9.45 16.75
C LEU A 213 25.71 10.72 15.95
N LEU A 214 24.44 10.84 15.56
CA LEU A 214 23.91 12.00 14.85
C LEU A 214 23.56 13.17 15.78
N GLY A 215 23.87 13.12 17.09
CA GLY A 215 23.53 14.19 18.03
C GLY A 215 22.03 14.47 18.15
N ALA A 216 21.19 13.48 17.83
CA ALA A 216 19.74 13.58 17.84
C ALA A 216 19.15 13.08 19.17
N PRO A 217 17.95 13.55 19.56
CA PRO A 217 17.27 13.08 20.76
C PRO A 217 17.04 11.56 20.73
N ARG A 218 17.13 10.94 21.90
CA ARG A 218 16.78 9.53 22.07
C ARG A 218 15.26 9.36 21.85
N PRO A 219 14.82 8.40 21.02
CA PRO A 219 13.41 8.12 20.84
C PRO A 219 12.79 7.61 22.15
N ALA A 220 11.53 7.99 22.37
CA ALA A 220 10.75 7.49 23.50
C ALA A 220 10.59 5.97 23.41
N PRO A 221 10.49 5.25 24.55
CA PRO A 221 10.07 3.85 24.53
C PRO A 221 8.64 3.74 23.97
N GLU A 222 8.37 2.68 23.22
CA GLU A 222 7.01 2.40 22.75
C GLU A 222 6.15 1.88 23.90
N ALA A 223 4.85 2.16 23.82
CA ALA A 223 3.89 1.47 24.67
C ALA A 223 3.94 -0.04 24.38
N PRO A 224 3.81 -0.90 25.40
CA PRO A 224 3.82 -2.34 25.20
C PRO A 224 2.62 -2.77 24.34
N ALA A 225 2.83 -3.77 23.48
CA ALA A 225 1.74 -4.41 22.78
C ALA A 225 0.88 -5.24 23.76
N PRO A 226 -0.38 -5.56 23.43
CA PRO A 226 -1.19 -6.47 24.25
C PRO A 226 -0.47 -7.82 24.48
N PRO A 227 -0.57 -8.42 25.67
CA PRO A 227 0.13 -9.66 26.01
C PRO A 227 -0.13 -10.83 25.03
N ALA A 228 0.81 -11.77 24.97
CA ALA A 228 0.65 -13.02 24.23
C ALA A 228 -0.59 -13.80 24.71
N GLY A 229 -1.25 -14.53 23.80
CA GLY A 229 -2.49 -15.26 24.06
C GLY A 229 -3.76 -14.41 23.94
N VAL A 230 -3.66 -13.08 23.96
CA VAL A 230 -4.77 -12.19 23.60
C VAL A 230 -4.83 -12.05 22.08
N ARG A 231 -6.01 -12.35 21.50
CA ARG A 231 -6.25 -12.28 20.04
C ARG A 231 -5.31 -13.19 19.23
N GLU A 232 -4.93 -14.33 19.79
CA GLU A 232 -3.92 -15.21 19.21
C GLU A 232 -4.25 -15.68 17.79
N ALA A 233 -5.49 -16.12 17.56
CA ALA A 233 -5.97 -16.49 16.23
C ALA A 233 -5.77 -15.36 15.20
N GLN A 234 -6.03 -14.11 15.61
CA GLN A 234 -5.91 -12.94 14.72
C GLN A 234 -4.45 -12.62 14.43
N ARG A 235 -3.58 -12.67 15.46
CA ARG A 235 -2.13 -12.45 15.35
C ARG A 235 -1.50 -13.45 14.40
N GLN A 236 -1.75 -14.74 14.63
CA GLN A 236 -1.20 -15.82 13.81
C GLN A 236 -1.77 -15.82 12.39
N TYR A 237 -3.03 -15.41 12.19
CA TYR A 237 -3.59 -15.27 10.84
C TYR A 237 -2.86 -14.22 9.99
N GLN A 238 -2.32 -13.15 10.61
CA GLN A 238 -1.64 -12.10 9.84
C GLN A 238 -0.33 -12.56 9.17
N THR A 239 0.21 -13.73 9.51
CA THR A 239 1.36 -14.28 8.79
C THR A 239 1.05 -14.53 7.32
N ARG A 240 -0.21 -14.86 6.99
CA ARG A 240 -0.73 -15.09 5.63
C ARG A 240 -1.08 -13.81 4.88
N THR A 241 -1.41 -12.74 5.60
CA THR A 241 -1.75 -11.44 4.99
C THR A 241 -0.56 -10.51 4.92
N HIS A 242 0.54 -10.84 5.61
CA HIS A 242 1.72 -9.98 5.77
C HIS A 242 1.42 -8.52 6.21
N LEU A 243 0.21 -8.23 6.72
CA LEU A 243 -0.16 -6.90 7.20
C LEU A 243 0.47 -6.60 8.57
N HIS A 244 0.86 -7.65 9.30
CA HIS A 244 1.46 -7.56 10.61
C HIS A 244 2.54 -8.63 10.81
N TYR A 245 3.63 -8.21 11.45
CA TYR A 245 4.63 -9.11 12.02
C TYR A 245 4.86 -8.76 13.48
N GLU A 246 5.13 -9.77 14.29
CA GLU A 246 5.56 -9.62 15.67
C GLU A 246 7.07 -9.40 15.73
N TYR A 247 7.46 -8.57 16.70
CA TYR A 247 8.84 -8.19 16.98
C TYR A 247 9.06 -8.18 18.50
N PRO A 248 10.29 -8.43 18.97
CA PRO A 248 10.64 -8.29 20.39
C PRO A 248 10.35 -6.89 20.94
N GLU A 249 10.17 -6.78 22.26
CA GLU A 249 9.78 -5.52 22.93
C GLU A 249 10.82 -4.41 22.82
N ASP A 250 12.09 -4.75 22.60
CA ASP A 250 13.19 -3.79 22.48
C ASP A 250 13.31 -3.16 21.09
N HIS A 251 12.44 -3.54 20.15
CA HIS A 251 12.35 -3.00 18.80
C HIS A 251 11.44 -1.76 18.72
N LEU A 252 11.75 -0.86 17.79
CA LEU A 252 11.01 0.38 17.54
C LEU A 252 10.30 0.33 16.18
N THR A 253 9.05 0.76 16.14
CA THR A 253 8.22 0.83 14.94
C THR A 253 8.73 1.93 14.03
N VAL A 254 8.99 1.56 12.78
CA VAL A 254 9.49 2.46 11.73
C VAL A 254 8.53 3.61 11.50
N TYR A 255 7.23 3.31 11.37
CA TYR A 255 6.22 4.35 11.18
C TYR A 255 6.14 5.29 12.39
N GLY A 256 6.37 4.82 13.61
CA GLY A 256 6.39 5.69 14.80
C GLY A 256 7.56 6.66 14.82
N LEU A 257 8.75 6.19 14.48
CA LEU A 257 9.94 7.05 14.32
C LEU A 257 9.73 8.15 13.26
N VAL A 258 9.02 7.83 12.17
CA VAL A 258 8.71 8.82 11.14
C VAL A 258 7.58 9.75 11.57
N ALA A 259 6.43 9.21 11.98
CA ALA A 259 5.23 9.99 12.23
C ALA A 259 5.43 11.00 13.38
N ASP A 260 6.22 10.65 14.39
CA ASP A 260 6.46 11.52 15.54
C ASP A 260 7.37 12.70 15.24
N HIS A 261 8.29 12.52 14.29
CA HIS A 261 9.38 13.46 14.05
C HIS A 261 9.30 14.18 12.70
N ALA A 262 8.54 13.67 11.73
CA ALA A 262 8.29 14.38 10.47
C ALA A 262 7.30 15.54 10.69
N ASP A 263 7.43 16.58 9.87
CA ASP A 263 6.51 17.72 9.83
C ASP A 263 5.24 17.42 9.05
N ARG A 264 5.35 16.58 8.01
CA ARG A 264 4.24 16.06 7.20
C ARG A 264 4.49 14.62 6.75
N ILE A 265 3.40 13.88 6.52
CA ILE A 265 3.40 12.50 6.04
C ILE A 265 2.56 12.47 4.76
N ASP A 266 3.18 12.10 3.66
CA ASP A 266 2.53 12.00 2.35
C ASP A 266 2.08 10.57 2.02
N PHE A 267 1.02 10.46 1.23
CA PHE A 267 0.50 9.25 0.62
C PHE A 267 0.19 9.47 -0.86
N LEU A 268 0.33 8.42 -1.66
CA LEU A 268 0.16 8.49 -3.12
C LEU A 268 -1.29 8.69 -3.56
N CYS A 269 -2.26 8.30 -2.75
CA CYS A 269 -3.67 8.50 -3.01
C CYS A 269 -4.50 8.49 -1.72
N THR A 270 -5.71 9.06 -1.78
CA THR A 270 -6.64 9.10 -0.65
C THR A 270 -6.95 7.71 -0.10
N GLY A 271 -7.12 6.72 -0.99
CA GLY A 271 -7.43 5.36 -0.58
C GLY A 271 -6.29 4.66 0.17
N GLN A 272 -5.03 4.90 -0.22
CA GLN A 272 -3.88 4.38 0.50
C GLN A 272 -3.78 4.98 1.91
N ARG A 273 -3.96 6.31 2.04
CA ARG A 273 -3.99 6.98 3.34
C ARG A 273 -5.11 6.43 4.22
N ASP A 274 -6.32 6.37 3.68
CA ASP A 274 -7.48 5.88 4.42
C ASP A 274 -7.28 4.41 4.86
N PHE A 275 -6.64 3.59 4.01
CA PHE A 275 -6.31 2.21 4.33
C PHE A 275 -5.34 2.14 5.51
N ALA A 276 -4.24 2.89 5.46
CA ALA A 276 -3.25 2.94 6.54
C ALA A 276 -3.79 3.52 7.86
N ASN A 277 -4.89 4.30 7.80
CA ASN A 277 -5.49 4.92 8.97
C ASN A 277 -6.30 3.96 9.85
N GLY A 278 -6.85 2.88 9.29
CA GLY A 278 -7.70 1.97 10.06
C GLY A 278 -7.68 0.51 9.65
N PHE A 279 -7.13 0.19 8.48
CA PHE A 279 -7.20 -1.16 7.89
C PHE A 279 -8.64 -1.68 7.79
N GLY A 280 -9.59 -0.77 7.53
CA GLY A 280 -11.02 -1.05 7.54
C GLY A 280 -11.44 -2.15 6.57
N GLY A 281 -12.26 -3.08 7.06
CA GLY A 281 -12.75 -4.23 6.32
C GLY A 281 -11.66 -5.26 6.00
N THR A 282 -10.59 -5.35 6.80
CA THR A 282 -9.51 -6.34 6.61
C THR A 282 -9.37 -7.27 7.82
N PRO A 283 -8.70 -8.43 7.67
CA PRO A 283 -8.45 -9.32 8.80
C PRO A 283 -7.59 -8.68 9.90
N PHE A 284 -6.92 -7.56 9.60
CA PHE A 284 -6.04 -6.86 10.53
C PHE A 284 -6.76 -5.78 11.35
N GLU A 285 -7.91 -5.26 10.91
CA GLU A 285 -8.61 -4.11 11.51
C GLU A 285 -8.70 -4.15 13.05
N GLU A 286 -9.28 -5.23 13.57
CA GLU A 286 -9.53 -5.36 15.01
C GLU A 286 -8.22 -5.53 15.82
N LEU A 287 -7.19 -6.15 15.22
CA LEU A 287 -5.87 -6.26 15.84
C LEU A 287 -5.15 -4.92 15.81
N PHE A 288 -5.15 -4.23 14.66
CA PHE A 288 -4.56 -2.90 14.49
C PHE A 288 -5.06 -1.93 15.54
N ALA A 289 -6.38 -1.84 15.73
CA ALA A 289 -7.00 -0.95 16.72
C ALA A 289 -6.51 -1.20 18.17
N ALA A 290 -6.00 -2.39 18.47
CA ALA A 290 -5.45 -2.74 19.79
C ALA A 290 -3.93 -2.53 19.91
N LEU A 291 -3.22 -2.20 18.82
CA LEU A 291 -1.78 -2.01 18.81
C LEU A 291 -1.37 -0.55 19.06
N PRO A 292 -0.21 -0.29 19.70
CA PRO A 292 0.31 1.07 19.94
C PRO A 292 0.45 1.94 18.68
N VAL A 293 0.69 1.31 17.53
CA VAL A 293 0.83 2.04 16.25
C VAL A 293 -0.48 2.71 15.81
N ALA A 294 -1.65 2.18 16.17
CA ALA A 294 -2.93 2.82 15.84
C ALA A 294 -3.10 4.16 16.56
N ASP A 295 -2.65 4.26 17.81
CA ASP A 295 -2.61 5.54 18.51
C ASP A 295 -1.63 6.52 17.85
N THR A 296 -0.48 6.02 17.41
CA THR A 296 0.52 6.82 16.69
C THR A 296 -0.01 7.38 15.38
N VAL A 297 -0.74 6.58 14.60
CA VAL A 297 -1.46 7.01 13.39
C VAL A 297 -2.48 8.09 13.74
N ARG A 298 -3.35 7.81 14.71
CA ARG A 298 -4.43 8.71 15.14
C ARG A 298 -3.91 10.07 15.61
N ARG A 299 -2.93 10.11 16.52
CA ARG A 299 -2.41 11.37 17.07
C ARG A 299 -1.63 12.20 16.05
N ASN A 300 -1.03 11.56 15.05
CA ASN A 300 -0.31 12.23 13.96
C ASN A 300 -1.16 12.44 12.70
N ALA A 301 -2.46 12.17 12.72
CA ALA A 301 -3.35 12.31 11.56
C ALA A 301 -3.36 13.73 10.96
N HIS A 302 -3.16 14.76 11.79
CA HIS A 302 -3.05 16.16 11.36
C HIS A 302 -1.85 16.40 10.42
N LYS A 303 -0.82 15.55 10.45
CA LYS A 303 0.36 15.68 9.59
C LYS A 303 0.16 15.08 8.20
N GLN A 304 -0.91 14.31 7.99
CA GLN A 304 -1.10 13.51 6.78
C GLN A 304 -1.69 14.34 5.64
N PHE A 305 -1.16 14.16 4.43
CA PHE A 305 -1.74 14.71 3.21
C PHE A 305 -1.63 13.71 2.05
N VAL A 306 -2.14 14.10 0.88
CA VAL A 306 -2.08 13.30 -0.36
C VAL A 306 -1.49 14.16 -1.47
N GLY A 307 -0.20 13.96 -1.73
CA GLY A 307 0.59 14.59 -2.78
C GLY A 307 0.38 13.95 -4.15
N GLY A 308 -0.21 12.75 -4.18
CA GLY A 308 -0.63 12.08 -5.40
C GLY A 308 0.46 11.23 -6.05
N CYS A 309 0.11 10.57 -7.14
CA CYS A 309 1.01 9.89 -8.06
C CYS A 309 0.46 10.07 -9.49
N ALA A 310 1.30 9.83 -10.49
CA ALA A 310 1.00 10.13 -11.87
C ALA A 310 1.59 9.12 -12.85
N LEU A 311 1.18 9.26 -14.11
CA LEU A 311 1.73 8.51 -15.24
C LEU A 311 2.89 9.31 -15.85
N SER A 312 3.90 8.64 -16.42
CA SER A 312 5.02 9.35 -17.04
C SER A 312 4.59 10.20 -18.24
N ASP A 313 5.30 11.30 -18.47
CA ASP A 313 5.02 12.24 -19.57
C ASP A 313 5.04 11.52 -20.94
N SER A 314 5.84 10.48 -21.10
CA SER A 314 5.93 9.65 -22.31
C SER A 314 4.64 8.89 -22.63
N TRP A 315 4.00 8.25 -21.63
CA TRP A 315 2.69 7.59 -21.84
C TRP A 315 1.58 8.60 -22.14
N LEU A 316 1.65 9.78 -21.51
CA LEU A 316 0.68 10.85 -21.75
C LEU A 316 0.89 11.51 -23.12
N ALA A 317 2.13 11.63 -23.60
CA ALA A 317 2.44 12.19 -24.92
C ALA A 317 2.21 11.18 -26.06
N GLY A 318 2.32 9.88 -25.79
CA GLY A 318 2.12 8.82 -26.77
C GLY A 318 0.71 8.83 -27.36
N ASP A 319 0.63 8.52 -28.65
CA ASP A 319 -0.63 8.33 -29.37
C ASP A 319 -0.93 6.82 -29.51
N PRO A 320 -1.88 6.27 -28.73
CA PRO A 320 -2.26 4.87 -28.85
C PRO A 320 -2.79 4.51 -30.24
N ASP A 321 -3.41 5.47 -30.93
CA ASP A 321 -4.03 5.26 -32.25
C ASP A 321 -2.96 5.12 -33.37
N ALA A 322 -1.70 5.47 -33.08
CA ALA A 322 -0.57 5.28 -33.99
C ALA A 322 0.02 3.85 -33.95
N VAL A 323 -0.39 3.01 -33.01
CA VAL A 323 0.08 1.63 -32.87
C VAL A 323 -0.72 0.69 -33.77
N ASP A 324 -0.05 -0.05 -34.65
CA ASP A 324 -0.70 -1.10 -35.45
C ASP A 324 -1.01 -2.33 -34.57
N ARG A 325 -2.24 -2.39 -34.07
CA ARG A 325 -2.76 -3.51 -33.28
C ARG A 325 -2.60 -4.86 -34.01
N ALA A 326 -2.86 -4.90 -35.31
CA ALA A 326 -2.82 -6.16 -36.06
C ALA A 326 -1.40 -6.70 -36.15
N GLU A 327 -0.43 -5.82 -36.40
CA GLU A 327 0.99 -6.16 -36.37
C GLU A 327 1.43 -6.64 -34.98
N VAL A 328 1.10 -5.88 -33.93
CA VAL A 328 1.50 -6.21 -32.55
C VAL A 328 0.96 -7.57 -32.13
N LEU A 329 -0.34 -7.82 -32.27
CA LEU A 329 -0.97 -9.06 -31.81
C LEU A 329 -0.59 -10.26 -32.68
N SER A 330 -0.54 -10.10 -34.01
CA SER A 330 -0.12 -11.19 -34.90
C SER A 330 1.35 -11.55 -34.70
N GLY A 331 2.20 -10.57 -34.40
CA GLY A 331 3.61 -10.78 -34.03
C GLY A 331 3.79 -11.55 -32.72
N LEU A 332 2.77 -11.55 -31.85
CA LEU A 332 2.71 -12.40 -30.64
C LEU A 332 2.10 -13.78 -30.90
N GLY A 333 1.65 -14.06 -32.12
CA GLY A 333 0.90 -15.27 -32.47
C GLY A 333 -0.56 -15.24 -32.00
N LEU A 334 -1.11 -14.07 -31.68
CA LEU A 334 -2.48 -13.87 -31.22
C LEU A 334 -3.40 -13.41 -32.38
N ASP A 335 -4.71 -13.61 -32.24
CA ASP A 335 -5.69 -13.23 -33.27
C ASP A 335 -6.15 -11.77 -33.07
N PRO A 336 -5.80 -10.83 -33.95
CA PRO A 336 -6.11 -9.42 -33.75
C PRO A 336 -7.61 -9.08 -33.78
N ALA A 337 -8.47 -9.99 -34.27
CA ALA A 337 -9.92 -9.79 -34.32
C ALA A 337 -10.61 -10.02 -32.96
N LEU A 338 -9.90 -10.55 -31.97
CA LEU A 338 -10.45 -10.89 -30.67
C LEU A 338 -10.25 -9.79 -29.63
N PRO A 339 -11.13 -9.71 -28.61
CA PRO A 339 -10.89 -8.88 -27.45
C PRO A 339 -9.60 -9.34 -26.75
N THR A 340 -8.74 -8.38 -26.41
CA THR A 340 -7.42 -8.63 -25.82
C THR A 340 -7.33 -8.06 -24.42
N PHE A 341 -6.91 -8.89 -23.48
CA PHE A 341 -6.70 -8.56 -22.08
C PHE A 341 -5.21 -8.40 -21.79
N PHE A 342 -4.83 -7.32 -21.11
CA PHE A 342 -3.45 -7.00 -20.77
C PHE A 342 -3.20 -7.02 -19.26
N HIS A 343 -2.11 -7.66 -18.84
CA HIS A 343 -1.61 -7.59 -17.47
C HIS A 343 -0.13 -7.21 -17.49
N ASN A 344 0.28 -6.30 -16.61
CA ASN A 344 1.68 -5.91 -16.45
C ASN A 344 2.05 -5.68 -14.99
N ALA A 345 2.80 -6.61 -14.40
CA ALA A 345 3.33 -6.48 -13.05
C ALA A 345 4.62 -7.27 -12.87
N ARG A 346 5.37 -6.99 -11.80
CA ARG A 346 6.41 -7.93 -11.33
C ARG A 346 5.77 -9.26 -10.98
N TYR A 347 6.50 -10.35 -11.17
CA TYR A 347 6.11 -11.66 -10.69
C TYR A 347 6.16 -11.69 -9.16
N ALA A 348 4.99 -11.73 -8.53
CA ALA A 348 4.78 -11.72 -7.09
C ALA A 348 3.40 -12.30 -6.81
N VAL A 349 3.32 -13.62 -6.94
CA VAL A 349 2.08 -14.41 -7.05
C VAL A 349 1.05 -14.10 -5.98
N HIS A 350 1.46 -14.06 -4.71
CA HIS A 350 0.56 -13.85 -3.58
C HIS A 350 0.09 -12.40 -3.41
N HIS A 351 0.73 -11.42 -4.06
CA HIS A 351 0.39 -10.00 -3.88
C HIS A 351 -0.25 -9.37 -5.12
N LYS A 352 0.03 -9.90 -6.31
CA LYS A 352 -0.50 -9.39 -7.59
C LYS A 352 -1.72 -10.17 -8.09
N GLY A 353 -2.15 -11.21 -7.37
CA GLY A 353 -3.29 -12.05 -7.74
C GLY A 353 -3.05 -12.88 -9.01
N GLN A 354 -1.79 -13.20 -9.30
CA GLN A 354 -1.41 -13.85 -10.56
C GLN A 354 -1.89 -15.30 -10.60
N VAL A 355 -1.93 -16.01 -9.47
CA VAL A 355 -2.51 -17.36 -9.40
C VAL A 355 -3.99 -17.34 -9.80
N GLU A 356 -4.76 -16.41 -9.23
CA GLU A 356 -6.18 -16.25 -9.52
C GLU A 356 -6.41 -15.80 -10.97
N LEU A 357 -5.53 -14.94 -11.50
CA LEU A 357 -5.54 -14.54 -12.91
C LEU A 357 -5.37 -15.75 -13.83
N PHE A 358 -4.32 -16.55 -13.65
CA PHE A 358 -4.07 -17.72 -14.50
C PHE A 358 -5.19 -18.75 -14.40
N ARG A 359 -5.75 -18.99 -13.22
CA ARG A 359 -6.92 -19.87 -13.04
C ARG A 359 -8.17 -19.35 -13.75
N ALA A 360 -8.44 -18.04 -13.65
CA ALA A 360 -9.56 -17.41 -14.35
C ALA A 360 -9.40 -17.50 -15.87
N VAL A 361 -8.20 -17.21 -16.39
CA VAL A 361 -7.85 -17.31 -17.82
C VAL A 361 -8.02 -18.74 -18.32
N ASP A 362 -7.43 -19.70 -17.62
CA ASP A 362 -7.50 -21.12 -17.98
C ASP A 362 -8.95 -21.62 -18.04
N ARG A 363 -9.76 -21.26 -17.03
CA ARG A 363 -11.17 -21.61 -16.97
C ARG A 363 -11.95 -21.04 -18.14
N VAL A 364 -11.89 -19.72 -18.38
CA VAL A 364 -12.71 -19.10 -19.43
C VAL A 364 -12.32 -19.58 -20.82
N LEU A 365 -11.02 -19.79 -21.08
CA LEU A 365 -10.55 -20.33 -22.37
C LEU A 365 -10.97 -21.79 -22.55
N SER A 366 -10.87 -22.62 -21.51
CA SER A 366 -11.31 -24.02 -21.54
C SER A 366 -12.83 -24.15 -21.75
N GLU A 367 -13.60 -23.19 -21.28
CA GLU A 367 -15.05 -23.08 -21.52
C GLU A 367 -15.39 -22.48 -22.90
N GLY A 368 -14.40 -22.14 -23.73
CA GLY A 368 -14.59 -21.67 -25.11
C GLY A 368 -14.70 -20.16 -25.28
N LEU A 369 -14.31 -19.36 -24.28
CA LEU A 369 -14.27 -17.90 -24.43
C LEU A 369 -13.22 -17.52 -25.49
N ALA A 370 -13.67 -16.90 -26.58
CA ALA A 370 -12.77 -16.43 -27.64
C ALA A 370 -12.17 -15.06 -27.28
N ALA A 371 -10.98 -15.05 -26.69
CA ALA A 371 -10.22 -13.86 -26.31
C ALA A 371 -8.71 -14.08 -26.41
N ASN A 372 -7.93 -13.00 -26.38
CA ASN A 372 -6.48 -13.02 -26.23
C ASN A 372 -6.05 -12.52 -24.84
N PHE A 373 -4.92 -13.01 -24.35
CA PHE A 373 -4.31 -12.58 -23.10
C PHE A 373 -2.82 -12.29 -23.31
N VAL A 374 -2.42 -11.05 -23.05
CA VAL A 374 -1.01 -10.60 -23.00
C VAL A 374 -0.65 -10.42 -21.53
N LEU A 375 0.07 -11.39 -20.98
CA LEU A 375 0.38 -11.50 -19.56
C LEU A 375 1.86 -11.23 -19.33
N ARG A 376 2.17 -10.03 -18.83
CA ARG A 376 3.54 -9.62 -18.48
C ARG A 376 3.79 -9.77 -16.99
N CYS A 377 4.62 -10.74 -16.63
CA CYS A 377 4.96 -11.11 -15.25
C CYS A 377 6.48 -10.98 -15.04
N ILE A 378 6.96 -9.75 -14.81
CA ILE A 378 8.39 -9.43 -14.86
C ILE A 378 9.18 -10.16 -13.78
N SER A 379 10.19 -10.94 -14.17
CA SER A 379 11.06 -11.69 -13.27
C SER A 379 12.50 -11.73 -13.79
N GLY A 380 13.48 -11.49 -12.91
CA GLY A 380 14.89 -11.60 -13.24
C GLY A 380 15.40 -13.05 -13.35
N THR A 381 14.63 -14.02 -12.84
CA THR A 381 15.00 -15.44 -12.81
C THR A 381 13.99 -16.32 -13.55
N GLY A 382 13.04 -15.73 -14.27
CA GLY A 382 11.92 -16.44 -14.90
C GLY A 382 10.78 -16.77 -13.93
N ILE A 383 9.83 -17.58 -14.41
CA ILE A 383 8.62 -17.98 -13.67
C ILE A 383 8.75 -19.46 -13.31
N ASP A 384 8.90 -19.74 -12.02
CA ASP A 384 9.05 -21.09 -11.44
C ASP A 384 7.72 -21.65 -10.92
N ASP A 385 6.66 -21.53 -11.72
CA ASP A 385 5.36 -22.16 -11.45
C ASP A 385 4.96 -23.01 -12.65
N PRO A 386 4.98 -24.36 -12.52
CA PRO A 386 4.60 -25.26 -13.61
C PRO A 386 3.18 -25.02 -14.13
N TYR A 387 2.24 -24.64 -13.25
CA TYR A 387 0.85 -24.43 -13.63
C TYR A 387 0.73 -23.26 -14.62
N VAL A 388 1.52 -22.20 -14.46
CA VAL A 388 1.55 -21.06 -15.38
C VAL A 388 1.92 -21.52 -16.80
N HIS A 389 2.98 -22.33 -16.93
CA HIS A 389 3.43 -22.83 -18.23
C HIS A 389 2.46 -23.83 -18.84
N GLU A 390 1.80 -24.66 -18.02
CA GLU A 390 0.75 -25.57 -18.48
C GLU A 390 -0.44 -24.82 -19.08
N VAL A 391 -0.88 -23.72 -18.46
CA VAL A 391 -1.96 -22.88 -18.99
C VAL A 391 -1.59 -22.29 -20.35
N VAL A 392 -0.38 -21.74 -20.49
CA VAL A 392 0.10 -21.18 -21.76
C VAL A 392 0.15 -22.27 -22.85
N ALA A 393 0.66 -23.46 -22.52
CA ALA A 393 0.76 -24.57 -23.46
C ALA A 393 -0.62 -25.13 -23.88
N ARG A 394 -1.61 -25.10 -22.98
CA ARG A 394 -2.98 -25.59 -23.23
C ARG A 394 -3.75 -24.68 -24.20
N HIS A 395 -3.42 -23.39 -24.25
CA HIS A 395 -4.16 -22.39 -25.01
C HIS A 395 -3.29 -21.68 -26.07
N PRO A 396 -2.74 -22.42 -27.06
CA PRO A 396 -1.86 -21.84 -28.08
C PRO A 396 -2.61 -20.80 -28.92
N GLY A 397 -1.93 -19.69 -29.20
CA GLY A 397 -2.49 -18.56 -29.95
C GLY A 397 -3.56 -17.75 -29.19
N ARG A 398 -3.73 -18.00 -27.89
CA ARG A 398 -4.66 -17.25 -27.01
C ARG A 398 -3.94 -16.57 -25.85
N VAL A 399 -2.84 -17.13 -25.37
CA VAL A 399 -2.07 -16.60 -24.24
C VAL A 399 -0.63 -16.33 -24.67
N HIS A 400 -0.18 -15.09 -24.48
CA HIS A 400 1.22 -14.69 -24.59
C HIS A 400 1.76 -14.34 -23.20
N LEU A 401 2.85 -14.99 -22.80
CA LEU A 401 3.52 -14.77 -21.52
C LEU A 401 4.89 -14.12 -21.75
N GLU A 402 5.15 -12.99 -21.10
CA GLU A 402 6.44 -12.28 -21.15
C GLU A 402 6.92 -11.98 -19.71
N TRP A 403 8.17 -12.31 -19.37
CA TRP A 403 8.74 -12.01 -18.04
C TRP A 403 10.02 -11.15 -18.10
N GLU A 404 10.50 -10.83 -19.30
CA GLU A 404 11.73 -10.08 -19.51
C GLU A 404 11.50 -8.56 -19.35
N ARG A 405 12.56 -7.84 -18.96
CA ARG A 405 12.55 -6.37 -18.94
C ARG A 405 12.74 -5.86 -20.36
N VAL A 406 11.79 -5.09 -20.87
CA VAL A 406 11.83 -4.47 -22.21
C VAL A 406 11.66 -2.96 -22.10
N GLY A 407 12.03 -2.23 -23.15
CA GLY A 407 11.86 -0.78 -23.22
C GLY A 407 10.39 -0.35 -23.15
N GLU A 408 10.16 0.86 -22.65
CA GLU A 408 8.83 1.43 -22.44
C GLU A 408 7.98 1.46 -23.71
N GLU A 409 8.58 1.73 -24.87
CA GLU A 409 7.89 1.72 -26.18
C GLU A 409 7.21 0.38 -26.49
N ARG A 410 7.87 -0.75 -26.14
CA ARG A 410 7.28 -2.08 -26.32
C ARG A 410 6.09 -2.26 -25.39
N VAL A 411 6.21 -1.84 -24.14
CA VAL A 411 5.11 -1.94 -23.16
C VAL A 411 3.92 -1.07 -23.58
N PHE A 412 4.19 0.15 -24.07
CA PHE A 412 3.18 1.05 -24.62
C PHE A 412 2.46 0.43 -25.82
N ALA A 413 3.19 -0.20 -26.76
CA ALA A 413 2.60 -0.87 -27.91
C ALA A 413 1.71 -2.05 -27.49
N LEU A 414 2.15 -2.86 -26.52
CA LEU A 414 1.34 -3.96 -25.97
C LEU A 414 0.07 -3.47 -25.28
N ALA A 415 0.15 -2.41 -24.49
CA ALA A 415 -0.99 -1.81 -23.82
C ALA A 415 -1.97 -1.15 -24.80
N SER A 416 -1.46 -0.47 -25.83
CA SER A 416 -2.27 0.16 -26.89
C SER A 416 -2.96 -0.85 -27.80
N ALA A 417 -2.40 -2.06 -27.93
CA ALA A 417 -3.02 -3.15 -28.66
C ALA A 417 -4.08 -3.92 -27.84
N ALA A 418 -4.37 -3.55 -26.60
CA ALA A 418 -5.32 -4.22 -25.72
C ALA A 418 -6.64 -3.46 -25.56
N ASP A 419 -7.73 -4.19 -25.30
CA ASP A 419 -9.08 -3.62 -25.07
C ASP A 419 -9.41 -3.51 -23.59
N PHE A 420 -8.87 -4.46 -22.81
CA PHE A 420 -9.09 -4.56 -21.38
C PHE A 420 -7.75 -4.71 -20.68
N CYS A 421 -7.66 -4.27 -19.43
CA CYS A 421 -6.51 -4.53 -18.58
C CYS A 421 -6.95 -5.19 -17.27
N VAL A 422 -6.15 -6.14 -16.75
CA VAL A 422 -6.54 -6.99 -15.62
C VAL A 422 -5.53 -6.85 -14.49
N PHE A 423 -5.97 -6.31 -13.35
CA PHE A 423 -5.13 -6.03 -12.19
C PHE A 423 -5.76 -6.57 -10.90
N PRO A 424 -5.66 -7.88 -10.65
CA PRO A 424 -6.31 -8.55 -9.51
C PRO A 424 -5.49 -8.43 -8.22
N SER A 425 -4.87 -7.27 -8.00
CA SER A 425 -3.89 -7.11 -6.94
C SER A 425 -4.50 -7.20 -5.53
N LYS A 426 -3.75 -7.81 -4.61
CA LYS A 426 -4.18 -8.13 -3.23
C LYS A 426 -3.53 -7.18 -2.22
N PHE A 427 -3.64 -7.50 -0.94
CA PHE A 427 -3.31 -6.66 0.25
C PHE A 427 -2.00 -5.82 0.23
N GLU A 428 -0.93 -6.23 -0.45
CA GLU A 428 0.32 -5.43 -0.54
C GLU A 428 0.17 -4.22 -1.50
N MET A 429 -0.89 -4.20 -2.32
CA MET A 429 -1.11 -3.28 -3.43
C MET A 429 -2.21 -2.26 -3.21
N ASP A 430 -2.56 -1.96 -1.95
CA ASP A 430 -3.44 -0.82 -1.62
C ASP A 430 -2.69 0.53 -1.85
N THR A 431 -2.06 0.71 -3.01
CA THR A 431 -1.29 1.87 -3.50
C THR A 431 -1.80 2.29 -4.89
N PHE A 432 -1.12 3.24 -5.54
CA PHE A 432 -1.61 3.89 -6.77
C PHE A 432 -1.76 3.00 -8.01
N LEU A 433 -0.97 1.93 -8.19
CA LEU A 433 -0.98 1.07 -9.41
C LEU A 433 -0.74 1.83 -10.76
N ILE A 434 0.48 2.34 -10.96
CA ILE A 434 0.86 3.05 -12.21
C ILE A 434 0.53 2.23 -13.47
N ALA A 435 0.84 0.92 -13.49
CA ALA A 435 0.60 0.07 -14.66
C ALA A 435 -0.89 -0.04 -15.08
N GLN A 436 -1.82 0.08 -14.13
CA GLN A 436 -3.25 0.13 -14.45
C GLN A 436 -3.59 1.45 -15.15
N GLY A 437 -3.11 2.56 -14.59
CA GLY A 437 -3.30 3.89 -15.19
C GLY A 437 -2.66 4.00 -16.57
N GLU A 438 -1.46 3.45 -16.78
CA GLU A 438 -0.78 3.38 -18.07
C GLU A 438 -1.64 2.68 -19.14
N ALA A 439 -2.15 1.48 -18.82
CA ALA A 439 -3.04 0.76 -19.74
C ALA A 439 -4.37 1.50 -19.99
N MET A 440 -4.95 2.09 -18.94
CA MET A 440 -6.16 2.92 -19.07
C MET A 440 -5.91 4.16 -19.94
N ALA A 441 -4.74 4.80 -19.85
CA ALA A 441 -4.38 5.95 -20.67
C ALA A 441 -4.28 5.63 -22.17
N CYS A 442 -4.06 4.35 -22.51
CA CYS A 442 -4.16 3.81 -23.87
C CYS A 442 -5.61 3.45 -24.28
N GLY A 443 -6.57 3.49 -23.37
CA GLY A 443 -7.98 3.15 -23.61
C GLY A 443 -8.40 1.76 -23.12
N ALA A 444 -7.51 0.98 -22.50
CA ALA A 444 -7.88 -0.33 -21.98
C ALA A 444 -8.84 -0.21 -20.78
N VAL A 445 -9.99 -0.88 -20.85
CA VAL A 445 -10.99 -0.87 -19.77
C VAL A 445 -10.53 -1.78 -18.61
N PRO A 446 -10.41 -1.28 -17.37
CA PRO A 446 -9.88 -2.05 -16.26
C PRO A 446 -10.86 -3.11 -15.74
N ILE A 447 -10.33 -4.29 -15.42
CA ILE A 447 -10.92 -5.30 -14.54
C ILE A 447 -9.97 -5.43 -13.35
N ALA A 448 -10.34 -4.87 -12.21
CA ALA A 448 -9.42 -4.77 -11.07
C ALA A 448 -10.14 -4.99 -9.74
N THR A 449 -9.38 -5.36 -8.72
CA THR A 449 -9.88 -5.45 -7.35
C THR A 449 -10.33 -4.08 -6.85
N ALA A 450 -11.40 -4.03 -6.06
CA ALA A 450 -11.93 -2.81 -5.42
C ALA A 450 -11.07 -2.39 -4.20
N GLN A 451 -9.75 -2.49 -4.33
CA GLN A 451 -8.80 -2.03 -3.32
C GLN A 451 -8.96 -0.52 -3.12
N TRP A 452 -8.78 -0.06 -1.88
CA TRP A 452 -8.92 1.37 -1.57
C TRP A 452 -7.88 2.18 -2.33
N GLY A 453 -6.64 1.69 -2.40
CA GLY A 453 -5.54 2.29 -3.14
C GLY A 453 -5.87 2.59 -4.61
N THR A 454 -6.74 1.80 -5.24
CA THR A 454 -7.12 1.93 -6.65
C THR A 454 -8.45 2.66 -6.87
N ALA A 455 -9.12 3.13 -5.81
CA ALA A 455 -10.42 3.82 -5.92
C ALA A 455 -10.39 5.06 -6.82
N HIS A 456 -9.24 5.73 -6.92
CA HIS A 456 -9.04 6.89 -7.79
C HIS A 456 -9.20 6.58 -9.29
N PHE A 457 -9.07 5.31 -9.71
CA PHE A 457 -9.35 4.87 -11.07
C PHE A 457 -10.84 4.68 -11.38
N ARG A 458 -11.71 4.66 -10.35
CA ARG A 458 -13.18 4.64 -10.48
C ARG A 458 -13.79 3.40 -11.16
N HIS A 459 -13.06 2.28 -11.25
CA HIS A 459 -13.59 1.04 -11.82
C HIS A 459 -14.64 0.36 -10.93
N ALA A 460 -14.68 0.73 -9.64
CA ALA A 460 -15.69 0.31 -8.66
C ALA A 460 -16.84 1.32 -8.46
N GLU A 461 -16.80 2.50 -9.09
CA GLU A 461 -17.92 3.45 -9.05
C GLU A 461 -19.09 2.95 -9.91
N GLU A 462 -20.29 3.47 -9.66
CA GLU A 462 -21.50 3.15 -10.43
C GLU A 462 -21.86 4.28 -11.43
N GLY A 463 -22.70 3.93 -12.42
CA GLY A 463 -23.26 4.90 -13.36
C GLY A 463 -22.25 5.57 -14.29
N GLU A 464 -22.44 6.86 -14.53
CA GLU A 464 -21.67 7.64 -15.52
C GLU A 464 -20.20 7.86 -15.14
N ARG A 465 -19.83 7.70 -13.87
CA ARG A 465 -18.45 7.88 -13.40
C ARG A 465 -17.60 6.62 -13.46
N ARG A 466 -18.23 5.46 -13.68
CA ARG A 466 -17.60 4.15 -13.77
C ARG A 466 -16.63 4.08 -14.96
N THR A 467 -15.44 3.54 -14.74
CA THR A 467 -14.42 3.37 -15.80
C THR A 467 -14.19 1.92 -16.22
N GLY A 468 -14.65 0.93 -15.45
CA GLY A 468 -14.40 -0.48 -15.74
C GLY A 468 -15.15 -1.44 -14.83
N PHE A 469 -14.59 -2.61 -14.56
CA PHE A 469 -15.19 -3.65 -13.72
C PHE A 469 -14.42 -3.83 -12.42
N ALA A 470 -15.16 -3.88 -11.32
CA ALA A 470 -14.61 -4.25 -10.04
C ALA A 470 -14.87 -5.73 -9.71
N VAL A 471 -13.86 -6.38 -9.13
CA VAL A 471 -13.99 -7.59 -8.32
C VAL A 471 -13.70 -7.24 -6.87
N ASN A 472 -14.17 -8.06 -5.93
CA ASN A 472 -14.01 -7.81 -4.51
C ASN A 472 -12.54 -7.71 -4.08
N ARG A 473 -12.30 -7.02 -2.97
CA ARG A 473 -10.98 -7.03 -2.31
C ARG A 473 -10.64 -8.45 -1.86
N SER A 474 -9.35 -8.75 -1.85
CA SER A 474 -8.85 -10.06 -1.42
C SER A 474 -7.67 -9.92 -0.46
N PHE A 475 -7.72 -10.72 0.60
CA PHE A 475 -6.72 -10.83 1.67
C PHE A 475 -6.22 -12.26 1.88
N ALA A 476 -6.54 -13.16 0.94
CA ALA A 476 -6.10 -14.55 0.98
C ALA A 476 -4.96 -14.79 -0.03
N GLU A 477 -3.99 -15.65 0.33
CA GLU A 477 -2.86 -16.00 -0.55
C GLU A 477 -3.28 -16.82 -1.78
N ASP A 478 -4.32 -17.64 -1.62
CA ASP A 478 -5.02 -18.40 -2.65
C ASP A 478 -6.53 -18.13 -2.48
N ASP A 479 -7.13 -17.40 -3.42
CA ASP A 479 -8.53 -16.96 -3.30
C ASP A 479 -9.42 -17.43 -4.46
N ALA A 480 -10.14 -18.53 -4.24
CA ALA A 480 -11.12 -19.05 -5.21
C ALA A 480 -12.24 -18.06 -5.53
N LEU A 481 -12.68 -17.23 -4.57
CA LEU A 481 -13.71 -16.22 -4.80
C LEU A 481 -13.23 -15.14 -5.79
N LEU A 482 -11.96 -14.76 -5.69
CA LEU A 482 -11.34 -13.82 -6.62
C LEU A 482 -11.21 -14.44 -8.02
N ALA A 483 -10.77 -15.70 -8.12
CA ALA A 483 -10.66 -16.40 -9.40
C ALA A 483 -12.04 -16.52 -10.11
N ASP A 484 -13.09 -16.87 -9.35
CA ASP A 484 -14.47 -16.94 -9.85
C ASP A 484 -14.97 -15.57 -10.32
N ALA A 485 -14.79 -14.53 -9.50
CA ALA A 485 -15.19 -13.17 -9.84
C ALA A 485 -14.46 -12.64 -11.08
N LEU A 486 -13.16 -12.96 -11.23
CA LEU A 486 -12.38 -12.61 -12.42
C LEU A 486 -12.93 -13.31 -13.66
N ALA A 487 -13.17 -14.63 -13.59
CA ALA A 487 -13.75 -15.37 -14.72
C ALA A 487 -15.11 -14.76 -15.15
N ASP A 488 -15.96 -14.39 -14.20
CA ASP A 488 -17.25 -13.74 -14.48
C ASP A 488 -17.07 -12.36 -15.13
N ARG A 489 -16.16 -11.52 -14.64
CA ARG A 489 -15.86 -10.21 -15.25
C ARG A 489 -15.21 -10.33 -16.62
N LEU A 490 -14.36 -11.33 -16.87
CA LEU A 490 -13.79 -11.60 -18.19
C LEU A 490 -14.90 -11.95 -19.20
N ARG A 491 -15.87 -12.80 -18.83
CA ARG A 491 -17.02 -13.12 -19.69
C ARG A 491 -17.91 -11.90 -19.95
N GLN A 492 -18.15 -11.08 -18.93
CA GLN A 492 -18.92 -9.83 -19.08
C GLN A 492 -18.21 -8.83 -19.99
N ALA A 493 -16.89 -8.68 -19.87
CA ALA A 493 -16.09 -7.79 -20.70
C ALA A 493 -16.11 -8.20 -22.18
N VAL A 494 -15.95 -9.50 -22.47
CA VAL A 494 -16.08 -10.00 -23.87
C VAL A 494 -17.49 -9.78 -24.41
N ARG A 495 -18.53 -9.93 -23.59
CA ARG A 495 -19.92 -9.64 -23.99
C ARG A 495 -20.10 -8.16 -24.33
N LEU A 496 -19.70 -7.27 -23.43
CA LEU A 496 -19.75 -5.82 -23.63
C LEU A 496 -19.05 -5.43 -24.94
N TYR A 497 -17.84 -5.96 -25.17
CA TYR A 497 -17.07 -5.67 -26.38
C TYR A 497 -17.78 -6.08 -27.68
N ARG A 498 -18.47 -7.23 -27.67
CA ARG A 498 -19.09 -7.82 -28.87
C ARG A 498 -20.52 -7.34 -29.12
N GLU A 499 -21.32 -7.30 -28.08
CA GLU A 499 -22.76 -7.09 -28.15
C GLU A 499 -23.10 -5.60 -27.99
N GLU A 500 -22.27 -4.85 -27.26
CA GLU A 500 -22.53 -3.46 -26.86
C GLU A 500 -21.31 -2.54 -27.17
N PRO A 501 -20.80 -2.50 -28.42
CA PRO A 501 -19.56 -1.78 -28.77
C PRO A 501 -19.64 -0.26 -28.61
N GLY A 502 -20.86 0.31 -28.55
CA GLY A 502 -21.07 1.71 -28.19
C GLY A 502 -20.71 1.97 -26.73
N GLU A 503 -21.30 1.19 -25.82
CA GLU A 503 -21.05 1.29 -24.38
C GLU A 503 -19.60 0.97 -24.02
N TYR A 504 -18.99 -0.03 -24.69
CA TYR A 504 -17.56 -0.30 -24.55
C TYR A 504 -16.71 0.94 -24.85
N ARG A 505 -16.97 1.62 -25.98
CA ARG A 505 -16.19 2.80 -26.38
C ARG A 505 -16.37 3.97 -25.41
N GLU A 506 -17.57 4.17 -24.88
CA GLU A 506 -17.81 5.19 -23.84
C GLU A 506 -17.08 4.85 -22.54
N LEU A 507 -17.05 3.57 -22.14
CA LEU A 507 -16.31 3.12 -20.96
C LEU A 507 -14.79 3.27 -21.14
N SER A 508 -14.28 2.89 -22.32
CA SER A 508 -12.87 3.05 -22.72
C SER A 508 -12.46 4.54 -22.72
N ALA A 509 -13.28 5.41 -23.30
CA ALA A 509 -13.03 6.85 -23.31
C ALA A 509 -12.97 7.44 -21.89
N ARG A 510 -13.89 7.04 -21.00
CA ARG A 510 -13.87 7.45 -19.59
C ARG A 510 -12.64 6.94 -18.85
N ALA A 511 -12.24 5.68 -19.07
CA ALA A 511 -11.01 5.13 -18.50
C ALA A 511 -9.78 5.94 -18.94
N ARG A 512 -9.70 6.27 -20.24
CA ARG A 512 -8.64 7.10 -20.83
C ARG A 512 -8.63 8.51 -20.24
N GLU A 513 -9.78 9.15 -20.12
CA GLU A 513 -9.91 10.49 -19.54
C GLU A 513 -9.44 10.52 -18.08
N VAL A 514 -9.92 9.59 -17.25
CA VAL A 514 -9.55 9.51 -15.83
C VAL A 514 -8.04 9.28 -15.68
N ALA A 515 -7.48 8.31 -16.39
CA ALA A 515 -6.06 7.98 -16.30
C ALA A 515 -5.15 9.14 -16.74
N ARG A 516 -5.52 9.83 -17.83
CA ARG A 516 -4.73 10.96 -18.36
C ARG A 516 -4.82 12.23 -17.49
N SER A 517 -5.71 12.26 -16.50
CA SER A 517 -5.79 13.34 -15.51
C SER A 517 -4.70 13.28 -14.42
N PHE A 518 -3.98 12.15 -14.31
CA PHE A 518 -2.90 11.96 -13.34
C PHE A 518 -1.56 12.40 -13.92
N THR A 519 -1.22 13.66 -13.69
CA THR A 519 -0.01 14.32 -14.22
C THR A 519 0.96 14.70 -13.11
N TRP A 520 2.27 14.68 -13.41
CA TRP A 520 3.29 15.10 -12.46
C TRP A 520 3.19 16.59 -12.09
N ASP A 521 2.68 17.43 -13.00
CA ASP A 521 2.45 18.85 -12.71
C ASP A 521 1.40 19.04 -11.61
N ARG A 522 0.33 18.23 -11.62
CA ARG A 522 -0.69 18.23 -10.57
C ARG A 522 -0.13 17.69 -9.26
N CYS A 523 0.63 16.59 -9.29
CA CYS A 523 1.30 16.08 -8.09
C CYS A 523 2.22 17.13 -7.47
N ALA A 524 3.02 17.81 -8.30
CA ALA A 524 3.89 18.89 -7.84
C ALA A 524 3.08 20.04 -7.21
N GLU A 525 1.95 20.43 -7.78
CA GLU A 525 1.08 21.47 -7.18
C GLU A 525 0.59 21.10 -5.79
N LEU A 526 0.10 19.86 -5.62
CA LEU A 526 -0.38 19.36 -4.32
C LEU A 526 0.73 19.35 -3.26
N HIS A 527 1.94 18.92 -3.62
CA HIS A 527 3.08 18.97 -2.72
C HIS A 527 3.50 20.41 -2.41
N LEU A 528 3.55 21.29 -3.42
CA LEU A 528 3.98 22.67 -3.26
C LEU A 528 3.04 23.49 -2.38
N GLU A 529 1.74 23.17 -2.35
CA GLU A 529 0.80 23.75 -1.39
C GLU A 529 1.29 23.50 0.05
N VAL A 530 1.55 22.24 0.39
CA VAL A 530 2.03 21.83 1.72
C VAL A 530 3.45 22.34 1.99
N PHE A 531 4.34 22.30 1.01
CA PHE A 531 5.73 22.75 1.19
C PHE A 531 5.81 24.25 1.44
N ARG A 532 4.91 25.05 0.85
CA ARG A 532 4.83 26.50 1.13
C ARG A 532 4.33 26.77 2.54
N GLU A 533 3.37 26.01 3.04
CA GLU A 533 2.96 26.10 4.45
C GLU A 533 4.12 25.83 5.39
N LEU A 534 4.84 24.72 5.18
CA LEU A 534 6.04 24.38 5.95
C LEU A 534 7.10 25.48 5.85
N TRP A 535 7.32 25.99 4.64
CA TRP A 535 8.25 27.08 4.41
C TRP A 535 7.87 28.36 5.15
N ARG A 536 6.58 28.64 5.34
CA ARG A 536 6.10 29.79 6.13
C ARG A 536 6.03 29.52 7.63
N GLY A 537 6.24 28.27 8.06
CA GLY A 537 6.09 27.85 9.45
C GLY A 537 4.63 27.70 9.88
N THR A 538 3.72 27.45 8.94
CA THR A 538 2.30 27.22 9.20
C THR A 538 2.06 25.77 9.63
N GLY A 539 1.53 25.60 10.85
CA GLY A 539 1.12 24.30 11.36
C GLY A 539 -0.10 23.74 10.60
N PRO A 540 -0.25 22.41 10.53
CA PRO A 540 -1.38 21.82 9.84
C PRO A 540 -2.68 22.01 10.63
N GLU A 541 -3.81 21.97 9.92
CA GLU A 541 -5.13 22.04 10.53
C GLU A 541 -5.53 20.73 11.24
N PRO A 542 -6.49 20.78 12.19
CA PRO A 542 -7.07 19.58 12.77
C PRO A 542 -7.68 18.66 11.71
N PRO A 543 -7.53 17.33 11.82
CA PRO A 543 -7.88 16.38 10.77
C PRO A 543 -9.38 16.02 10.80
N VAL A 544 -10.28 17.01 10.74
CA VAL A 544 -11.73 16.82 10.97
C VAL A 544 -12.33 15.75 10.05
N ALA A 545 -12.04 15.80 8.75
CA ALA A 545 -12.59 14.84 7.78
C ALA A 545 -12.09 13.41 8.03
N ALA A 546 -10.81 13.24 8.37
CA ALA A 546 -10.25 11.92 8.72
C ALA A 546 -10.81 11.43 10.06
N ALA A 547 -10.95 12.32 11.05
CA ALA A 547 -11.49 11.99 12.35
C ALA A 547 -12.95 11.51 12.27
N LEU A 548 -13.80 12.16 11.47
CA LEU A 548 -15.15 11.69 11.21
C LEU A 548 -15.15 10.33 10.50
N ARG A 549 -14.36 10.18 9.44
CA ARG A 549 -14.28 8.95 8.64
C ARG A 549 -13.85 7.72 9.43
N HIS A 550 -12.89 7.89 10.34
CA HIS A 550 -12.26 6.79 11.09
C HIS A 550 -12.77 6.69 12.54
N GLY A 551 -13.81 7.45 12.91
CA GLY A 551 -14.37 7.40 14.26
C GLY A 551 -13.47 7.96 15.35
N TRP A 552 -12.53 8.85 15.02
CA TRP A 552 -11.64 9.49 16.01
C TRP A 552 -12.30 10.71 16.64
N PHE A 553 -13.50 10.54 17.20
CA PHE A 553 -14.33 11.62 17.73
C PHE A 553 -13.64 12.47 18.81
N GLY A 554 -12.67 11.89 19.53
CA GLY A 554 -11.83 12.60 20.50
C GLY A 554 -10.88 13.65 19.89
N LEU A 555 -10.66 13.63 18.57
CA LEU A 555 -9.88 14.64 17.85
C LEU A 555 -10.72 15.80 17.29
N LEU A 556 -12.05 15.69 17.35
CA LEU A 556 -12.94 16.71 16.80
C LEU A 556 -12.96 17.96 17.70
N PRO A 557 -12.70 19.16 17.14
CA PRO A 557 -12.90 20.41 17.86
C PRO A 557 -14.36 20.57 18.33
N ASP A 558 -14.57 21.21 19.48
CA ASP A 558 -15.91 21.45 20.03
C ASP A 558 -16.85 22.21 19.08
N ALA A 559 -16.30 23.04 18.18
CA ALA A 559 -17.07 23.73 17.14
C ALA A 559 -17.75 22.73 16.19
N VAL A 560 -17.07 21.64 15.81
CA VAL A 560 -17.63 20.63 14.89
C VAL A 560 -18.84 19.95 15.52
N TRP A 561 -18.80 19.63 16.82
CA TRP A 561 -19.93 19.05 17.54
C TRP A 561 -21.17 19.96 17.55
N LYS A 562 -20.97 21.28 17.60
CA LYS A 562 -22.05 22.26 17.68
C LYS A 562 -22.59 22.65 16.30
N GLU A 563 -21.70 22.80 15.33
CA GLU A 563 -22.02 23.36 14.01
C GLU A 563 -22.37 22.27 12.99
N ARG A 564 -21.86 21.04 13.16
CA ARG A 564 -22.05 19.91 12.24
C ARG A 564 -22.56 18.63 12.93
N PRO A 565 -23.54 18.69 13.85
CA PRO A 565 -23.95 17.53 14.65
C PRO A 565 -24.51 16.37 13.80
N GLU A 566 -25.18 16.65 12.69
CA GLU A 566 -25.73 15.62 11.80
C GLU A 566 -24.64 14.79 11.11
N GLU A 567 -23.54 15.45 10.73
CA GLU A 567 -22.40 14.77 10.11
C GLU A 567 -21.64 13.92 11.13
N VAL A 568 -21.46 14.42 12.35
CA VAL A 568 -20.90 13.64 13.46
C VAL A 568 -21.79 12.43 13.77
N LEU A 569 -23.12 12.61 13.78
CA LEU A 569 -24.06 11.52 14.00
C LEU A 569 -23.96 10.47 12.89
N ALA A 570 -23.93 10.90 11.63
CA ALA A 570 -23.82 9.99 10.49
C ALA A 570 -22.52 9.18 10.55
N ALA A 571 -21.40 9.83 10.88
CA ALA A 571 -20.11 9.18 11.11
C ALA A 571 -20.16 8.19 12.27
N ALA A 572 -20.73 8.58 13.41
CA ALA A 572 -20.85 7.72 14.60
C ALA A 572 -21.69 6.48 14.32
N VAL A 573 -22.80 6.63 13.58
CA VAL A 573 -23.60 5.48 13.12
C VAL A 573 -22.81 4.60 12.15
N ALA A 574 -22.08 5.19 11.22
CA ALA A 574 -21.30 4.46 10.22
C ALA A 574 -20.21 3.60 10.86
N VAL A 575 -19.58 4.04 11.95
CA VAL A 575 -18.54 3.26 12.66
C VAL A 575 -19.07 2.49 13.88
N GLY A 576 -20.30 2.76 14.33
CA GLY A 576 -20.92 2.10 15.48
C GLY A 576 -20.51 2.66 16.84
N ASP A 577 -20.09 3.93 16.91
CA ASP A 577 -19.63 4.57 18.14
C ASP A 577 -20.83 5.10 18.96
N LEU A 578 -21.18 4.37 20.01
CA LEU A 578 -22.31 4.71 20.88
C LEU A 578 -22.02 5.89 21.81
N ASP A 579 -20.76 6.11 22.19
CA ASP A 579 -20.38 7.21 23.08
C ASP A 579 -20.50 8.56 22.34
N ALA A 580 -20.10 8.60 21.06
CA ALA A 580 -20.29 9.76 20.20
C ALA A 580 -21.79 10.04 19.95
N VAL A 581 -22.61 9.00 19.81
CA VAL A 581 -24.07 9.14 19.72
C VAL A 581 -24.65 9.74 21.00
N ASP A 582 -24.28 9.20 22.16
CA ASP A 582 -24.77 9.68 23.46
C ASP A 582 -24.39 11.15 23.72
N ARG A 583 -23.22 11.57 23.24
CA ARG A 583 -22.79 12.98 23.31
C ARG A 583 -23.69 13.92 22.50
N LEU A 584 -24.31 13.45 21.42
CA LEU A 584 -25.19 14.26 20.56
C LEU A 584 -26.65 14.30 21.05
N GLY A 585 -27.06 13.34 21.88
CA GLY A 585 -28.40 13.30 22.45
C GLY A 585 -28.87 11.88 22.77
N PRO A 586 -30.12 11.72 23.24
CA PRO A 586 -30.64 10.42 23.61
C PRO A 586 -30.79 9.50 22.39
N LEU A 587 -30.35 8.25 22.53
CA LEU A 587 -30.57 7.20 21.54
C LEU A 587 -32.08 6.98 21.31
N THR A 588 -32.67 7.41 20.20
CA THR A 588 -34.10 7.20 19.89
C THR A 588 -34.33 5.85 19.22
N ASP A 589 -35.58 5.36 19.17
CA ASP A 589 -35.87 4.06 18.53
C ASP A 589 -35.46 4.02 17.03
N PRO A 590 -35.74 5.05 16.20
CA PRO A 590 -35.27 5.07 14.82
C PRO A 590 -33.74 5.07 14.71
N LEU A 591 -33.06 5.77 15.62
CA LEU A 591 -31.61 5.84 15.63
C LEU A 591 -30.99 4.51 16.09
N ALA A 592 -31.58 3.85 17.08
CA ALA A 592 -31.17 2.52 17.52
C ALA A 592 -31.32 1.50 16.39
N LEU A 593 -32.43 1.53 15.65
CA LEU A 593 -32.60 0.67 14.48
C LEU A 593 -31.53 0.93 13.41
N ARG A 594 -31.25 2.20 13.12
CA ARG A 594 -30.23 2.59 12.13
C ARG A 594 -28.82 2.17 12.54
N LEU A 595 -28.48 2.29 13.83
CA LEU A 595 -27.21 1.81 14.41
C LEU A 595 -27.09 0.30 14.32
N PHE A 596 -28.15 -0.42 14.68
CA PHE A 596 -28.19 -1.88 14.58
C PHE A 596 -27.94 -2.34 13.15
N ASP A 597 -28.60 -1.73 12.17
CA ASP A 597 -28.47 -2.11 10.75
C ASP A 597 -27.08 -1.82 10.20
N ALA A 598 -26.53 -0.64 10.52
CA ALA A 598 -25.18 -0.29 10.12
C ALA A 598 -24.14 -1.25 10.71
N ALA A 599 -24.29 -1.63 11.98
CA ALA A 599 -23.42 -2.60 12.65
C ALA A 599 -23.61 -4.01 12.09
N TRP A 600 -24.84 -4.42 11.78
CA TRP A 600 -25.16 -5.72 11.20
C TRP A 600 -24.48 -5.91 9.83
N GLU A 601 -24.55 -4.89 8.96
CA GLU A 601 -23.90 -4.90 7.64
C GLU A 601 -22.37 -4.89 7.70
N ARG A 602 -21.77 -4.55 8.86
CA ARG A 602 -20.33 -4.70 9.11
C ARG A 602 -19.98 -6.02 9.80
N ALA A 603 -20.98 -6.83 10.14
CA ALA A 603 -20.84 -7.96 11.07
C ALA A 603 -20.26 -7.56 12.44
N ASP A 604 -20.51 -6.33 12.90
CA ASP A 604 -20.18 -5.87 14.26
C ASP A 604 -21.29 -6.28 15.23
N PHE A 605 -21.25 -7.56 15.61
CA PHE A 605 -22.28 -8.14 16.47
C PHE A 605 -22.21 -7.67 17.92
N ALA A 606 -21.08 -7.10 18.35
CA ALA A 606 -20.95 -6.52 19.69
C ALA A 606 -21.80 -5.25 19.79
N VAL A 607 -21.64 -4.34 18.83
CA VAL A 607 -22.47 -3.12 18.75
C VAL A 607 -23.95 -3.46 18.55
N CYS A 608 -24.27 -4.44 17.70
CA CYS A 608 -25.66 -4.91 17.55
C CYS A 608 -26.29 -5.35 18.89
N ALA A 609 -25.54 -6.12 19.68
CA ALA A 609 -26.02 -6.62 20.98
C ALA A 609 -26.19 -5.48 21.99
N GLU A 610 -25.26 -4.53 22.01
CA GLU A 610 -25.29 -3.39 22.92
C GLU A 610 -26.46 -2.45 22.60
N VAL A 611 -26.69 -2.14 21.33
CA VAL A 611 -27.84 -1.34 20.88
C VAL A 611 -29.16 -1.98 21.31
N ALA A 612 -29.32 -3.29 21.08
CA ALA A 612 -30.52 -4.03 21.47
C ALA A 612 -30.73 -4.07 22.99
N ALA A 613 -29.65 -4.05 23.78
CA ALA A 613 -29.71 -4.01 25.23
C ALA A 613 -30.05 -2.62 25.77
N ARG A 614 -29.45 -1.56 25.21
CA ARG A 614 -29.70 -0.16 25.60
C ARG A 614 -31.11 0.31 25.24
N ARG A 615 -31.69 -0.20 24.13
CA ARG A 615 -33.06 0.12 23.68
C ARG A 615 -33.89 -1.13 23.34
N PRO A 616 -34.41 -1.84 24.36
CA PRO A 616 -35.29 -2.98 24.14
C PRO A 616 -36.57 -2.54 23.40
N GLY A 617 -36.94 -3.27 22.33
CA GLY A 617 -38.15 -3.01 21.53
C GLY A 617 -37.94 -2.07 20.34
N ALA A 618 -36.83 -1.32 20.28
CA ALA A 618 -36.50 -0.48 19.12
C ALA A 618 -36.05 -1.32 17.90
N VAL A 619 -35.39 -2.45 18.16
CA VAL A 619 -34.96 -3.40 17.12
C VAL A 619 -36.00 -4.53 16.99
N PRO A 620 -36.50 -4.83 15.77
CA PRO A 620 -37.44 -5.92 15.54
C PRO A 620 -37.00 -7.26 16.14
N ALA A 621 -37.96 -8.02 16.67
CA ALA A 621 -37.72 -9.31 17.31
C ALA A 621 -37.01 -10.30 16.36
N GLU A 622 -37.32 -10.26 15.06
CA GLU A 622 -36.67 -11.10 14.05
C GLU A 622 -35.16 -10.82 13.93
N ARG A 623 -34.74 -9.55 14.00
CA ARG A 623 -33.33 -9.15 13.87
C ARG A 623 -32.54 -9.52 15.11
N THR A 624 -33.13 -9.34 16.29
CA THR A 624 -32.51 -9.81 17.54
C THR A 624 -32.45 -11.34 17.62
N ALA A 625 -33.44 -12.05 17.07
CA ALA A 625 -33.41 -13.50 16.94
C ALA A 625 -32.32 -13.95 15.95
N ALA A 626 -32.17 -13.28 14.80
CA ALA A 626 -31.10 -13.55 13.85
C ALA A 626 -29.71 -13.33 14.47
N LEU A 627 -29.51 -12.23 15.21
CA LEU A 627 -28.28 -11.98 15.95
C LEU A 627 -27.93 -13.10 16.92
N ARG A 628 -28.91 -13.60 17.69
CA ARG A 628 -28.70 -14.68 18.67
C ARG A 628 -28.51 -16.04 17.99
N GLY A 629 -29.24 -16.30 16.91
CA GLY A 629 -29.26 -17.57 16.19
C GLY A 629 -28.26 -17.68 15.04
N ARG A 630 -27.43 -16.65 14.80
CA ARG A 630 -26.45 -16.63 13.71
C ARG A 630 -25.46 -17.77 13.79
N LEU A 631 -25.09 -18.21 14.99
CA LEU A 631 -24.24 -19.36 15.22
C LEU A 631 -25.00 -20.31 16.16
N ALA A 632 -25.29 -21.51 15.69
CA ALA A 632 -26.04 -22.50 16.43
C ALA A 632 -25.49 -23.92 16.20
N PRO A 633 -25.67 -24.85 17.15
CA PRO A 633 -25.40 -26.27 16.90
C PRO A 633 -26.23 -26.80 15.73
N GLY A 634 -25.65 -27.68 14.92
CA GLY A 634 -26.39 -28.41 13.89
C GLY A 634 -25.65 -29.65 13.40
N GLY A 635 -26.35 -30.79 13.40
CA GLY A 635 -25.73 -32.08 13.10
C GLY A 635 -24.59 -32.41 14.08
N ALA A 636 -23.41 -32.73 13.56
CA ALA A 636 -22.21 -33.02 14.33
C ALA A 636 -21.32 -31.78 14.62
N GLY A 637 -21.75 -30.58 14.23
CA GLY A 637 -20.93 -29.37 14.34
C GLY A 637 -21.75 -28.10 14.56
N LEU A 638 -21.33 -27.03 13.90
CA LEU A 638 -21.92 -25.70 13.99
C LEU A 638 -22.49 -25.26 12.65
N VAL A 639 -23.55 -24.46 12.72
CA VAL A 639 -24.16 -23.79 11.57
C VAL A 639 -24.05 -22.29 11.77
N TYR A 640 -23.38 -21.61 10.84
CA TYR A 640 -23.31 -20.16 10.76
C TYR A 640 -24.33 -19.63 9.74
N ARG A 641 -25.03 -18.54 10.07
CA ARG A 641 -26.04 -17.88 9.25
C ARG A 641 -25.80 -16.38 9.23
N LEU A 642 -25.36 -15.88 8.09
CA LEU A 642 -25.25 -14.46 7.78
C LEU A 642 -25.49 -14.26 6.29
N GLY A 643 -26.61 -13.60 5.95
CA GLY A 643 -27.10 -13.52 4.57
C GLY A 643 -26.12 -12.89 3.57
N HIS A 644 -25.26 -11.99 4.05
CA HIS A 644 -24.25 -11.29 3.24
C HIS A 644 -22.82 -11.85 3.44
N ALA A 645 -22.65 -13.07 3.95
CA ALA A 645 -21.36 -13.76 3.98
C ALA A 645 -21.18 -14.67 2.75
N GLU A 646 -19.98 -14.63 2.16
CA GLU A 646 -19.58 -15.50 1.04
C GLU A 646 -18.63 -16.62 1.47
N ARG A 647 -17.82 -16.39 2.50
CA ARG A 647 -16.92 -17.39 3.09
C ARG A 647 -16.87 -17.26 4.61
N VAL A 648 -16.80 -18.39 5.30
CA VAL A 648 -16.59 -18.49 6.75
C VAL A 648 -15.42 -19.41 7.00
N GLU A 649 -14.41 -18.92 7.70
CA GLU A 649 -13.20 -19.65 8.04
C GLU A 649 -13.08 -19.77 9.55
N LEU A 650 -12.87 -20.99 10.05
CA LEU A 650 -12.48 -21.22 11.44
C LEU A 650 -10.96 -21.06 11.55
N VAL A 651 -10.53 -20.11 12.38
CA VAL A 651 -9.12 -19.82 12.66
C VAL A 651 -8.81 -20.27 14.08
N GLU A 652 -7.98 -21.31 14.18
CA GLU A 652 -7.54 -21.89 15.43
C GLU A 652 -6.06 -21.58 15.66
N PRO A 653 -5.69 -21.01 16.83
CA PRO A 653 -4.30 -20.73 17.11
C PRO A 653 -3.51 -22.04 17.24
N GLY A 654 -2.40 -22.12 16.51
CA GLY A 654 -1.43 -23.20 16.63
C GLY A 654 -0.47 -23.01 17.81
N PRO A 655 0.29 -24.06 18.17
CA PRO A 655 1.32 -23.96 19.20
C PRO A 655 2.39 -22.93 18.79
N ARG A 656 2.92 -22.19 19.77
CA ARG A 656 4.12 -21.37 19.60
C ARG A 656 5.34 -22.17 19.99
N GLU A 657 6.33 -22.25 19.10
CA GLU A 657 7.68 -22.64 19.49
C GLU A 657 8.35 -21.51 20.28
N GLU A 658 9.28 -21.84 21.18
CA GLU A 658 10.04 -20.86 21.94
C GLU A 658 10.88 -19.99 20.98
N GLY A 659 10.57 -18.69 20.91
CA GLY A 659 11.17 -17.77 19.94
C GLY A 659 10.65 -17.89 18.49
N GLY A 660 9.67 -18.76 18.24
CA GLY A 660 9.05 -18.98 16.93
C GLY A 660 7.72 -18.25 16.73
N ARG A 661 7.28 -18.16 15.47
CA ARG A 661 5.93 -17.68 15.12
C ARG A 661 4.96 -18.87 15.15
N GLY A 662 3.84 -18.72 15.86
CA GLY A 662 2.75 -19.69 15.74
C GLY A 662 2.03 -19.50 14.40
N GLU A 663 1.64 -20.61 13.77
CA GLU A 663 0.80 -20.58 12.58
C GLU A 663 -0.62 -21.05 12.91
N ALA A 664 -1.61 -20.25 12.52
CA ALA A 664 -2.99 -20.62 12.73
C ALA A 664 -3.39 -21.75 11.76
N ARG A 665 -4.10 -22.75 12.29
CA ARG A 665 -4.88 -23.67 11.47
C ARG A 665 -6.11 -22.93 10.99
N VAL A 666 -6.33 -22.89 9.68
CA VAL A 666 -7.50 -22.26 9.08
C VAL A 666 -8.28 -23.32 8.32
N THR A 667 -9.56 -23.45 8.63
CA THR A 667 -10.46 -24.40 8.00
C THR A 667 -11.66 -23.65 7.45
N GLU A 668 -11.82 -23.66 6.13
CA GLU A 668 -13.01 -23.12 5.48
C GLU A 668 -14.24 -23.99 5.78
N TRP A 669 -15.35 -23.35 6.14
CA TRP A 669 -16.63 -24.03 6.37
C TRP A 669 -17.39 -24.22 5.07
N THR A 670 -18.10 -25.34 4.96
CA THR A 670 -18.85 -25.67 3.74
C THR A 670 -20.10 -24.80 3.64
N ARG A 671 -20.23 -24.05 2.53
CA ARG A 671 -21.47 -23.35 2.20
C ARG A 671 -22.57 -24.36 1.88
N THR A 672 -23.66 -24.33 2.64
CA THR A 672 -24.82 -25.24 2.50
C THR A 672 -26.06 -24.56 1.93
N GLY A 673 -26.04 -23.23 1.83
CA GLY A 673 -27.07 -22.42 1.20
C GLY A 673 -26.69 -20.94 1.18
N PRO A 674 -27.56 -20.06 0.66
CA PRO A 674 -27.34 -18.62 0.70
C PRO A 674 -27.13 -18.14 2.14
N GLY A 675 -25.93 -17.60 2.41
CA GLY A 675 -25.53 -17.12 3.74
C GLY A 675 -25.49 -18.19 4.83
N ALA A 676 -25.47 -19.49 4.50
CA ALA A 676 -25.48 -20.59 5.46
C ALA A 676 -24.24 -21.49 5.31
N PHE A 677 -23.52 -21.71 6.40
CA PHE A 677 -22.25 -22.44 6.42
C PHE A 677 -22.24 -23.48 7.53
N THR A 678 -21.65 -24.64 7.28
CA THR A 678 -21.51 -25.71 8.27
C THR A 678 -20.04 -26.09 8.44
N GLY A 679 -19.60 -26.23 9.68
CA GLY A 679 -18.25 -26.67 9.99
C GLY A 679 -18.16 -27.33 11.36
N ALA A 680 -16.98 -27.90 11.65
CA ALA A 680 -16.71 -28.52 12.94
C ALA A 680 -16.70 -27.47 14.06
N ALA A 681 -17.08 -27.89 15.27
CA ALA A 681 -16.81 -27.10 16.46
C ALA A 681 -15.28 -27.07 16.72
N PRO A 682 -14.71 -25.96 17.20
CA PRO A 682 -13.29 -25.87 17.49
C PRO A 682 -12.90 -26.83 18.62
N GLU A 683 -11.65 -27.30 18.57
CA GLU A 683 -11.13 -28.26 19.55
C GLU A 683 -10.61 -27.59 20.83
N GLY A 684 -10.31 -26.28 20.79
CA GLY A 684 -9.69 -25.53 21.87
C GLY A 684 -10.28 -24.14 22.10
N SER A 685 -9.86 -23.50 23.19
CA SER A 685 -10.20 -22.11 23.50
C SER A 685 -9.41 -21.14 22.61
N GLY A 686 -10.00 -19.98 22.28
CA GLY A 686 -9.34 -18.93 21.51
C GLY A 686 -9.52 -19.00 19.99
N ALA A 687 -10.23 -20.01 19.48
CA ALA A 687 -10.64 -20.04 18.07
C ALA A 687 -11.61 -18.90 17.73
N ARG A 688 -11.52 -18.38 16.51
CA ARG A 688 -12.41 -17.33 16.00
C ARG A 688 -12.89 -17.65 14.59
N LEU A 689 -14.01 -17.06 14.21
CA LEU A 689 -14.49 -17.11 12.83
C LEU A 689 -14.02 -15.85 12.10
N LEU A 690 -13.42 -16.04 10.94
CA LEU A 690 -13.17 -14.98 9.97
C LEU A 690 -14.25 -15.06 8.89
N LEU A 691 -14.95 -13.96 8.69
CA LEU A 691 -16.02 -13.82 7.71
C LEU A 691 -15.50 -13.04 6.53
N THR A 692 -15.72 -13.51 5.31
CA THR A 692 -15.61 -12.68 4.09
C THR A 692 -17.02 -12.33 3.64
N LEU A 693 -17.32 -11.03 3.61
CA LEU A 693 -18.63 -10.49 3.26
C LEU A 693 -18.77 -10.35 1.72
N SER A 694 -20.00 -10.16 1.26
CA SER A 694 -20.34 -10.08 -0.18
C SER A 694 -19.69 -8.91 -0.93
N ASP A 695 -19.24 -7.88 -0.21
CA ASP A 695 -18.48 -6.76 -0.76
C ASP A 695 -16.95 -6.89 -0.61
N GLY A 696 -16.48 -8.05 -0.14
CA GLY A 696 -15.06 -8.35 0.05
C GLY A 696 -14.46 -7.81 1.34
N ARG A 697 -15.23 -7.11 2.19
CA ARG A 697 -14.78 -6.79 3.55
C ARG A 697 -14.69 -8.06 4.38
N THR A 698 -13.83 -8.04 5.39
CA THR A 698 -13.74 -9.13 6.36
C THR A 698 -14.06 -8.67 7.77
N ALA A 699 -14.62 -9.57 8.58
CA ALA A 699 -14.93 -9.31 9.99
C ALA A 699 -14.64 -10.54 10.85
N TRP A 700 -14.37 -10.32 12.14
CA TRP A 700 -14.14 -11.38 13.11
C TRP A 700 -15.37 -11.61 13.98
N ASP A 701 -15.78 -12.87 14.15
CA ASP A 701 -16.80 -13.27 15.11
C ASP A 701 -16.22 -14.28 16.14
N GLY A 702 -16.90 -14.40 17.27
CA GLY A 702 -16.55 -15.36 18.32
C GLY A 702 -17.23 -16.70 18.08
N VAL A 703 -16.55 -17.80 18.42
CA VAL A 703 -17.23 -19.10 18.55
C VAL A 703 -17.87 -19.16 19.93
N ARG A 704 -19.21 -19.09 19.98
CA ARG A 704 -19.97 -19.25 21.23
C ARG A 704 -20.35 -20.73 21.37
N HIS A 705 -19.79 -21.41 22.37
CA HIS A 705 -20.38 -22.64 22.87
C HIS A 705 -21.62 -22.22 23.68
N GLY A 706 -22.77 -22.82 23.36
CA GLY A 706 -24.07 -22.47 23.96
C GLY A 706 -24.07 -22.45 25.48
#